data_AF-E5CHQ6-F1
#
_entry.id   AF-E5CHQ6-F1
#
_cell.length_a   1.000
_cell.length_b   1.000
_cell.length_c   1.000
_cell.angle_alpha   90.00
_cell.angle_beta   90.00
_cell.angle_gamma   90.00
#
_symmetry.space_group_name_H-M   'P 1'
#
loop_
_entity.id
_entity.type
_entity.pdbx_description
1 polymer ?
#
loop_
_entity_poly.entity_id
_entity_poly.type
_entity_poly.pdbx_seq_one_letter_code
_entity_poly.pdbx_strand_id
1 'polypeptide(L)'
;MMKKTIQFVPIIAIAMAGTMSSCVDSGKDLYDPSYETPNPMGDGFAAPDDIDWNMITTKNVSVEVKDEEGGLFAYLVEIYAEDPLTNESASVLAARTANKENNFKFTAAVSLLPTQKGIYVKQTDPKGREQVYQFDVPENSDNITCKLYYAESAAQNRALMSRGVATRSLAFEKPDYSSIPADAKEVTEMTGTTLLRNANYKITSDYNGTFKFDGYDGDIATRVYVDAQWTIPATFQFQNGIEIIVMNNAKIKASGTMTFIRNSMLTIMETGEVNADDVSFTNGAPAAFRNWGTLTVANKMTLHSGATLYNEGTITSKDISINSNTKIVNDNKIELKGELNLPSNFSLENNGEIYGEALIANSDAVATNNNIMRFTTISLTNTTFNNACSMEATTSFYANGATFNFTQGYLKAPKMEFVNGTVNLSNGSMLDATVSIYMNTGHAKFYGKGENTSMIKSPVITGQGFTYDGNLVIECDNHVEKSPYWNNFYVQNGAYFTKMGESKVTIEVCTGKKNNGNEGGDPEDPKFPIIMDDNRNYAYLFEDQWPLYGDYDMNDLVLIIKERKISINKSNKAEEFTLSLDLSAAGATKSIGAAIMLDGVPASAITQPVEFSDNSLFKGFNVNSNLIENGQDYAVIPLFDDAHKALGRDRYEQINTIAGHSANTSPKNISFTIKFSNPISVDELNINKLNVFIFVEGNRNQRKEIHIVGYQPTKLANTDLFGGNNDDSSTSRKRYYISKDNLAWGIMVPTDFKWPLEYVNIKSAYSLFESWVTSGGTKNEEWWKTFDSSRVYK
;
A
#
# COMPACT_ATOMS: atom_id res chain seq x y z
N MET A 1 46.46 46.76 68.90
CA MET A 1 46.88 48.02 68.25
C MET A 1 46.10 48.15 66.95
N MET A 2 45.55 49.34 66.68
CA MET A 2 44.51 49.64 65.68
C MET A 2 44.94 49.57 64.20
N LYS A 3 43.92 49.31 63.34
CA LYS A 3 43.68 49.79 61.94
C LYS A 3 44.59 49.21 60.84
N LYS A 4 44.11 48.88 59.63
CA LYS A 4 43.06 49.47 58.78
C LYS A 4 42.66 48.47 57.68
N THR A 5 41.39 48.42 57.34
CA THR A 5 40.82 47.74 56.17
C THR A 5 41.01 48.59 54.90
N ILE A 6 41.42 47.99 53.78
CA ILE A 6 41.30 48.56 52.42
C ILE A 6 40.78 47.44 51.49
N GLN A 7 39.65 47.71 50.84
CA GLN A 7 39.03 46.89 49.81
C GLN A 7 39.85 46.91 48.51
N PHE A 8 39.99 45.77 47.85
CA PHE A 8 40.40 45.70 46.45
C PHE A 8 39.19 45.29 45.59
N VAL A 9 38.80 46.20 44.70
CA VAL A 9 37.90 45.97 43.56
C VAL A 9 38.75 45.38 42.43
N PRO A 10 38.39 44.25 41.80
CA PRO A 10 39.01 43.83 40.56
C PRO A 10 38.33 44.55 39.38
N ILE A 11 39.11 45.35 38.67
CA ILE A 11 38.78 45.97 37.39
C ILE A 11 38.64 44.86 36.34
N ILE A 12 37.46 44.80 35.72
CA ILE A 12 37.17 43.96 34.56
C ILE A 12 37.92 44.55 33.36
N ALA A 13 38.92 43.81 32.85
CA ALA A 13 39.56 44.11 31.58
C ALA A 13 38.70 43.54 30.44
N ILE A 14 38.09 44.44 29.67
CA ILE A 14 37.44 44.15 28.39
C ILE A 14 38.57 43.90 27.37
N ALA A 15 38.69 42.67 26.88
CA ALA A 15 39.51 42.34 25.72
C ALA A 15 38.63 42.52 24.46
N MET A 16 38.80 43.66 23.79
CA MET A 16 38.34 43.87 22.41
C MET A 16 39.45 43.46 21.43
N ALA A 17 39.01 43.01 20.25
CA ALA A 17 39.74 42.85 19.00
C ALA A 17 40.56 41.56 18.82
N GLY A 18 39.88 40.51 18.37
CA GLY A 18 40.44 39.52 17.46
C GLY A 18 39.68 39.60 16.12
N THR A 19 40.04 40.57 15.28
CA THR A 19 39.68 40.54 13.87
C THR A 19 40.41 39.36 13.23
N MET A 20 39.71 38.25 13.01
CA MET A 20 40.19 37.18 12.12
C MET A 20 40.00 37.66 10.68
N SER A 21 40.78 38.67 10.29
CA SER A 21 41.17 38.84 8.89
C SER A 21 41.87 37.56 8.48
N SER A 22 41.51 37.02 7.31
CA SER A 22 42.20 35.91 6.65
C SER A 22 43.72 35.98 6.89
N CYS A 23 44.28 35.02 7.62
CA CYS A 23 45.72 34.82 7.63
C CYS A 23 46.12 34.20 6.28
N VAL A 24 46.06 35.01 5.23
CA VAL A 24 46.86 34.77 4.03
C VAL A 24 48.24 35.31 4.34
N ASP A 25 49.22 34.42 4.34
CA ASP A 25 50.65 34.75 4.40
C ASP A 25 50.93 35.90 3.41
N SER A 26 51.32 37.06 3.91
CA SER A 26 51.53 38.31 3.14
C SER A 26 52.59 38.25 2.01
N GLY A 27 53.13 37.06 1.71
CA GLY A 27 54.08 36.78 0.64
C GLY A 27 53.63 35.72 -0.37
N LYS A 28 52.38 35.24 -0.33
CA LYS A 28 51.86 34.26 -1.30
C LYS A 28 50.88 34.92 -2.27
N ASP A 29 51.12 34.71 -3.56
CA ASP A 29 50.22 35.17 -4.62
C ASP A 29 48.99 34.24 -4.65
N LEU A 30 47.83 34.73 -4.21
CA LEU A 30 46.57 33.99 -4.27
C LEU A 30 46.11 33.71 -5.71
N TYR A 31 46.75 34.33 -6.70
CA TYR A 31 46.54 34.07 -8.13
C TYR A 31 47.52 33.04 -8.70
N ASP A 32 48.40 32.45 -7.87
CA ASP A 32 49.22 31.30 -8.25
C ASP A 32 48.34 30.03 -8.30
N PRO A 33 48.10 29.43 -9.49
CA PRO A 33 47.28 28.24 -9.60
C PRO A 33 47.90 27.00 -8.95
N SER A 34 49.15 27.06 -8.48
CA SER A 34 49.79 25.98 -7.71
C SER A 34 49.57 26.09 -6.19
N TYR A 35 49.01 27.21 -5.71
CA TYR A 35 48.72 27.38 -4.29
C TYR A 35 47.46 26.60 -3.88
N GLU A 36 47.58 25.75 -2.86
CA GLU A 36 46.48 24.95 -2.33
C GLU A 36 46.29 25.24 -0.84
N THR A 37 45.04 25.33 -0.37
CA THR A 37 44.73 25.35 1.06
C THR A 37 44.59 23.93 1.61
N PRO A 38 44.81 23.72 2.92
CA PRO A 38 44.62 22.42 3.57
C PRO A 38 43.19 21.91 3.40
N ASN A 39 43.04 20.59 3.32
CA ASN A 39 41.74 19.94 3.24
C ASN A 39 40.90 20.22 4.50
N PRO A 40 39.70 20.82 4.39
CA PRO A 40 38.88 21.22 5.54
C PRO A 40 38.31 20.02 6.31
N MET A 41 38.31 18.84 5.69
CA MET A 41 37.87 17.59 6.32
C MET A 41 39.00 16.90 7.10
N GLY A 42 40.22 17.43 7.10
CA GLY A 42 41.37 16.95 7.86
C GLY A 42 42.34 16.08 7.04
N ASP A 43 43.55 15.92 7.58
CA ASP A 43 44.63 15.19 6.91
C ASP A 43 44.24 13.74 6.60
N GLY A 44 44.41 13.32 5.34
CA GLY A 44 44.10 11.97 4.88
C GLY A 44 42.63 11.70 4.58
N PHE A 45 41.75 12.70 4.72
CA PHE A 45 40.38 12.61 4.24
C PHE A 45 40.35 12.86 2.72
N ALA A 46 39.93 11.87 1.94
CA ALA A 46 39.60 12.07 0.52
C ALA A 46 38.32 11.29 0.21
N ALA A 47 37.39 11.91 -0.52
CA ALA A 47 36.24 11.17 -1.01
C ALA A 47 36.69 10.25 -2.16
N PRO A 48 36.03 9.09 -2.39
CA PRO A 48 36.31 8.26 -3.55
C PRO A 48 36.14 9.01 -4.87
N ASP A 49 36.89 8.63 -5.91
CA ASP A 49 36.82 9.29 -7.23
C ASP A 49 35.43 9.19 -7.88
N ASP A 50 34.66 8.15 -7.51
CA ASP A 50 33.32 7.84 -7.98
C ASP A 50 32.20 8.33 -7.05
N ILE A 51 32.49 9.19 -6.07
CA ILE A 51 31.46 9.77 -5.19
C ILE A 51 30.36 10.46 -6.01
N ASP A 52 29.11 10.08 -5.74
CA ASP A 52 27.94 10.79 -6.23
C ASP A 52 27.44 11.78 -5.17
N TRP A 53 27.59 13.07 -5.47
CA TRP A 53 27.12 14.15 -4.60
C TRP A 53 25.63 14.46 -4.79
N ASN A 54 24.89 13.64 -5.54
CA ASN A 54 23.44 13.76 -5.65
C ASN A 54 22.73 13.13 -4.45
N MET A 55 22.01 13.94 -3.69
CA MET A 55 21.11 13.48 -2.61
C MET A 55 19.70 13.14 -3.12
N ILE A 56 19.49 13.13 -4.44
CA ILE A 56 18.27 12.69 -5.11
C ILE A 56 18.63 11.76 -6.27
N THR A 57 17.72 10.85 -6.60
CA THR A 57 17.82 10.03 -7.82
C THR A 57 16.68 10.41 -8.75
N THR A 58 16.94 10.40 -10.06
CA THR A 58 15.88 10.63 -11.05
C THR A 58 15.53 9.31 -11.71
N LYS A 59 14.24 8.97 -11.71
CA LYS A 59 13.70 7.76 -12.33
C LYS A 59 12.74 8.13 -13.46
N ASN A 60 12.79 7.39 -14.56
CA ASN A 60 11.88 7.49 -15.68
C ASN A 60 10.66 6.60 -15.41
N VAL A 61 9.53 7.20 -15.10
CA VAL A 61 8.28 6.49 -14.82
C VAL A 61 7.45 6.44 -16.09
N SER A 62 7.28 5.25 -16.66
CA SER A 62 6.43 5.01 -17.82
C SER A 62 5.08 4.50 -17.36
N VAL A 63 4.01 5.26 -17.62
CA VAL A 63 2.65 4.91 -17.20
C VAL A 63 1.80 4.55 -18.41
N GLU A 64 1.04 3.46 -18.30
CA GLU A 64 0.10 2.97 -19.30
C GLU A 64 -1.29 2.81 -18.68
N VAL A 65 -2.29 3.42 -19.31
CA VAL A 65 -3.69 3.42 -18.88
C VAL A 65 -4.53 2.57 -19.83
N LYS A 66 -5.50 1.83 -19.28
CA LYS A 66 -6.50 1.13 -20.08
C LYS A 66 -7.65 2.08 -20.43
N ASP A 67 -7.87 2.28 -21.71
CA ASP A 67 -9.02 3.03 -22.21
C ASP A 67 -10.32 2.23 -22.05
N GLU A 68 -11.29 2.84 -21.39
CA GLU A 68 -12.64 2.32 -21.16
C GLU A 68 -13.72 3.15 -21.88
N GLU A 69 -13.35 4.29 -22.47
CA GLU A 69 -14.27 5.25 -23.11
C GLU A 69 -14.08 5.32 -24.63
N GLY A 70 -13.39 4.35 -25.23
CA GLY A 70 -13.31 4.16 -26.69
C GLY A 70 -12.51 5.24 -27.43
N GLY A 71 -11.55 5.87 -26.76
CA GLY A 71 -10.64 6.83 -27.38
C GLY A 71 -11.16 8.26 -27.41
N LEU A 72 -12.24 8.54 -26.67
CA LEU A 72 -12.95 9.82 -26.71
C LEU A 72 -12.44 10.85 -25.70
N PHE A 73 -11.95 10.39 -24.54
CA PHE A 73 -11.55 11.25 -23.44
C PHE A 73 -10.14 10.93 -22.96
N ALA A 74 -9.51 11.92 -22.33
CA ALA A 74 -8.22 11.78 -21.66
C ALA A 74 -8.38 11.35 -20.19
N TYR A 75 -7.42 10.60 -19.69
CA TYR A 75 -7.28 10.24 -18.27
C TYR A 75 -6.22 11.13 -17.64
N LEU A 76 -6.49 11.70 -16.46
CA LEU A 76 -5.47 12.41 -15.69
C LEU A 76 -4.67 11.41 -14.86
N VAL A 77 -3.34 11.54 -14.90
CA VAL A 77 -2.43 10.71 -14.12
C VAL A 77 -1.46 11.59 -13.35
N GLU A 78 -1.32 11.34 -12.06
CA GLU A 78 -0.46 12.05 -11.13
C GLU A 78 0.45 11.06 -10.37
N ILE A 79 1.71 11.41 -10.17
CA ILE A 79 2.73 10.57 -9.52
C ILE A 79 3.17 11.23 -8.21
N TYR A 80 3.19 10.46 -7.12
CA TYR A 80 3.53 10.92 -5.77
C TYR A 80 4.58 10.01 -5.11
N ALA A 81 5.37 10.56 -4.18
CA ALA A 81 6.22 9.78 -3.28
C ALA A 81 5.49 9.29 -2.01
N GLU A 82 4.37 9.93 -1.67
CA GLU A 82 3.53 9.65 -0.51
C GLU A 82 2.10 9.30 -0.96
N ASP A 83 1.31 8.65 -0.10
CA ASP A 83 -0.03 8.20 -0.46
C ASP A 83 -1.01 9.39 -0.59
N PRO A 84 -1.50 9.71 -1.80
CA PRO A 84 -2.41 10.83 -1.99
C PRO A 84 -3.83 10.55 -1.46
N LEU A 85 -4.17 9.31 -1.09
CA LEU A 85 -5.47 9.01 -0.49
C LEU A 85 -5.55 9.44 0.97
N THR A 86 -4.43 9.33 1.71
CA THR A 86 -4.36 9.62 3.15
C THR A 86 -3.68 10.96 3.46
N ASN A 87 -2.79 11.45 2.58
CA ASN A 87 -2.14 12.74 2.72
C ASN A 87 -2.62 13.73 1.64
N GLU A 88 -3.55 14.62 2.02
CA GLU A 88 -4.05 15.69 1.13
C GLU A 88 -2.97 16.73 0.75
N SER A 89 -1.87 16.80 1.51
CA SER A 89 -0.72 17.68 1.23
C SER A 89 0.37 16.98 0.40
N ALA A 90 0.14 15.75 -0.07
CA ALA A 90 1.12 15.02 -0.87
C ALA A 90 1.49 15.81 -2.14
N SER A 91 2.78 16.09 -2.31
CA SER A 91 3.28 16.86 -3.46
C SER A 91 3.22 16.06 -4.75
N VAL A 92 2.75 16.68 -5.83
CA VAL A 92 2.64 16.06 -7.15
C VAL A 92 3.99 16.13 -7.85
N LEU A 93 4.64 14.98 -8.04
CA LEU A 93 5.97 14.92 -8.63
C LEU A 93 5.96 14.97 -10.15
N ALA A 94 4.86 14.50 -10.75
CA ALA A 94 4.57 14.63 -12.17
C ALA A 94 3.06 14.50 -12.40
N ALA A 95 2.52 15.27 -13.34
CA ALA A 95 1.14 15.15 -13.81
C ALA A 95 1.08 15.18 -15.34
N ARG A 96 0.35 14.26 -15.96
CA ARG A 96 0.15 14.19 -17.42
C ARG A 96 -1.22 13.62 -17.73
N THR A 97 -1.66 13.81 -18.98
CA THR A 97 -2.83 13.10 -19.50
C THR A 97 -2.43 11.89 -20.34
N ALA A 98 -3.16 10.78 -20.21
CA ALA A 98 -3.08 9.61 -21.08
C ALA A 98 -4.31 9.62 -22.00
N ASN A 99 -4.09 9.64 -23.31
CA ASN A 99 -5.16 9.80 -24.30
C ASN A 99 -4.81 9.11 -25.63
N LYS A 100 -5.73 9.17 -26.59
CA LYS A 100 -5.55 8.54 -27.90
C LYS A 100 -4.31 9.03 -28.66
N GLU A 101 -3.92 10.30 -28.54
CA GLU A 101 -2.77 10.87 -29.26
C GLU A 101 -1.44 10.29 -28.76
N ASN A 102 -1.36 9.91 -27.48
CA ASN A 102 -0.18 9.28 -26.88
C ASN A 102 -0.32 7.77 -26.66
N ASN A 103 -1.31 7.13 -27.29
CA ASN A 103 -1.62 5.70 -27.11
C ASN A 103 -1.82 5.31 -25.64
N PHE A 104 -2.43 6.20 -24.85
CA PHE A 104 -2.68 6.04 -23.42
C PHE A 104 -1.42 5.74 -22.61
N LYS A 105 -0.29 6.28 -23.07
CA LYS A 105 1.02 6.07 -22.45
C LYS A 105 1.83 7.35 -22.44
N PHE A 106 2.55 7.57 -21.36
CA PHE A 106 3.59 8.60 -21.29
C PHE A 106 4.75 8.15 -20.40
N THR A 107 5.85 8.90 -20.49
CA THR A 107 6.98 8.78 -19.58
C THR A 107 7.25 10.14 -18.95
N ALA A 108 7.60 10.17 -17.68
CA ALA A 108 7.98 11.37 -16.96
C ALA A 108 9.24 11.11 -16.12
N ALA A 109 10.14 12.09 -16.06
CA ALA A 109 11.29 12.06 -15.14
C ALA A 109 10.87 12.53 -13.75
N VAL A 110 11.04 11.67 -12.74
CA VAL A 110 10.61 11.90 -11.36
C VAL A 110 11.80 11.85 -10.42
N SER A 111 11.99 12.89 -9.62
CA SER A 111 13.08 12.96 -8.63
C SER A 111 12.62 12.46 -7.26
N LEU A 112 13.32 11.45 -6.76
CA LEU A 112 13.04 10.70 -5.53
C LEU A 112 14.23 10.75 -4.58
N LEU A 113 13.99 10.48 -3.29
CA LEU A 113 15.07 10.23 -2.34
C LEU A 113 15.80 8.93 -2.70
N PRO A 114 17.12 8.80 -2.43
CA PRO A 114 17.88 7.57 -2.64
C PRO A 114 17.28 6.35 -1.94
N THR A 115 16.71 6.58 -0.76
CA THR A 115 16.06 5.59 0.08
C THR A 115 14.61 5.26 -0.31
N GLN A 116 14.02 5.95 -1.31
CA GLN A 116 12.63 5.76 -1.70
C GLN A 116 12.39 4.35 -2.23
N LYS A 117 11.52 3.57 -1.57
CA LYS A 117 11.22 2.18 -1.96
C LYS A 117 9.96 2.00 -2.81
N GLY A 118 9.09 3.01 -2.90
CA GLY A 118 7.86 2.92 -3.71
C GLY A 118 7.34 4.28 -4.17
N ILE A 119 6.42 4.27 -5.12
CA ILE A 119 5.68 5.45 -5.59
C ILE A 119 4.19 5.14 -5.68
N TYR A 120 3.38 6.19 -5.65
CA TYR A 120 1.94 6.12 -5.86
C TYR A 120 1.60 6.77 -7.20
N VAL A 121 0.78 6.11 -7.99
CA VAL A 121 0.28 6.63 -9.27
C VAL A 121 -1.23 6.72 -9.17
N LYS A 122 -1.74 7.94 -9.09
CA LYS A 122 -3.18 8.22 -9.08
C LYS A 122 -3.67 8.40 -10.51
N GLN A 123 -4.74 7.71 -10.86
CA GLN A 123 -5.51 7.92 -12.08
C GLN A 123 -6.86 8.52 -11.71
N THR A 124 -7.24 9.60 -12.37
CA THR A 124 -8.61 10.11 -12.40
C THR A 124 -9.18 9.82 -13.77
N ASP A 125 -10.25 9.02 -13.81
CA ASP A 125 -10.93 8.67 -15.06
C ASP A 125 -11.86 9.80 -15.56
N PRO A 126 -12.35 9.77 -16.81
CA PRO A 126 -13.20 10.80 -17.37
C PRO A 126 -14.50 11.05 -16.59
N LYS A 127 -14.91 10.12 -15.73
CA LYS A 127 -16.11 10.27 -14.88
C LYS A 127 -15.77 10.81 -13.49
N GLY A 128 -14.53 11.23 -13.26
CA GLY A 128 -14.06 11.84 -12.01
C GLY A 128 -13.73 10.83 -10.90
N ARG A 129 -13.62 9.54 -11.20
CA ARG A 129 -13.33 8.50 -10.19
C ARG A 129 -11.83 8.32 -10.04
N GLU A 130 -11.38 8.24 -8.79
CA GLU A 130 -9.96 8.16 -8.46
C GLU A 130 -9.53 6.73 -8.08
N GLN A 131 -8.38 6.32 -8.62
CA GLN A 131 -7.73 5.04 -8.36
C GLN A 131 -6.26 5.27 -8.08
N VAL A 132 -5.73 4.68 -7.01
CA VAL A 132 -4.31 4.81 -6.64
C VAL A 132 -3.64 3.45 -6.73
N TYR A 133 -2.61 3.38 -7.57
CA TYR A 133 -1.78 2.21 -7.77
C TYR A 133 -0.44 2.41 -7.06
N GLN A 134 0.07 1.36 -6.44
CA GLN A 134 1.38 1.39 -5.77
C GLN A 134 2.39 0.58 -6.57
N PHE A 135 3.59 1.14 -6.75
CA PHE A 135 4.69 0.48 -7.45
C PHE A 135 5.96 0.54 -6.61
N ASP A 136 6.79 -0.50 -6.70
CA ASP A 136 8.11 -0.51 -6.09
C ASP A 136 9.11 0.27 -6.96
N VAL A 137 10.05 0.95 -6.30
CA VAL A 137 11.19 1.59 -6.97
C VAL A 137 12.30 0.55 -7.10
N PRO A 138 12.73 0.19 -8.32
CA PRO A 138 13.77 -0.80 -8.53
C PRO A 138 15.15 -0.27 -8.16
N GLU A 139 15.94 -1.05 -7.42
CA GLU A 139 17.28 -0.64 -6.97
C GLU A 139 18.28 -0.53 -8.14
N ASN A 140 18.18 -1.41 -9.13
CA ASN A 140 19.15 -1.53 -10.24
C ASN A 140 18.59 -1.09 -11.60
N SER A 141 17.58 -0.22 -11.62
CA SER A 141 16.99 0.31 -12.86
C SER A 141 16.58 1.76 -12.70
N ASP A 142 16.81 2.56 -13.73
CA ASP A 142 16.30 3.94 -13.80
C ASP A 142 14.88 4.01 -14.36
N ASN A 143 14.34 2.90 -14.86
CA ASN A 143 13.01 2.84 -15.44
C ASN A 143 12.04 2.11 -14.51
N ILE A 144 10.87 2.72 -14.32
CA ILE A 144 9.71 2.14 -13.64
C ILE A 144 8.59 2.00 -14.66
N THR A 145 7.98 0.83 -14.78
CA THR A 145 6.84 0.60 -15.68
C THR A 145 5.57 0.39 -14.87
N CYS A 146 4.61 1.27 -15.05
CA CYS A 146 3.36 1.30 -14.30
C CYS A 146 2.21 1.00 -15.27
N LYS A 147 1.58 -0.16 -15.13
CA LYS A 147 0.32 -0.47 -15.82
C LYS A 147 -0.83 -0.29 -14.86
N LEU A 148 -1.71 0.66 -15.15
CA LEU A 148 -2.84 1.01 -14.28
C LEU A 148 -4.06 0.13 -14.59
N TYR A 149 -3.82 -1.17 -14.78
CA TYR A 149 -4.84 -2.17 -15.07
C TYR A 149 -4.27 -3.58 -14.89
N TYR A 150 -5.16 -4.53 -14.59
CA TYR A 150 -4.82 -5.94 -14.62
C TYR A 150 -4.66 -6.44 -16.06
N ALA A 151 -3.48 -6.97 -16.38
CA ALA A 151 -3.22 -7.67 -17.64
C ALA A 151 -3.03 -9.16 -17.34
N GLU A 152 -4.04 -9.96 -17.68
CA GLU A 152 -4.01 -11.39 -17.40
C GLU A 152 -2.89 -12.09 -18.20
N SER A 153 -2.04 -12.85 -17.52
CA SER A 153 -0.97 -13.60 -18.19
C SER A 153 -1.54 -14.85 -18.89
N ALA A 154 -1.11 -15.14 -20.12
CA ALA A 154 -1.58 -16.29 -20.91
C ALA A 154 -1.42 -17.66 -20.21
N ALA A 155 -0.58 -17.76 -19.17
CA ALA A 155 -0.36 -18.97 -18.38
C ALA A 155 -1.46 -19.24 -17.34
N GLN A 156 -2.13 -18.19 -16.81
CA GLN A 156 -3.18 -18.33 -15.79
C GLN A 156 -4.46 -18.95 -16.36
N ASN A 157 -4.73 -18.74 -17.66
CA ASN A 157 -5.85 -19.36 -18.39
C ASN A 157 -5.86 -20.90 -18.34
N ARG A 158 -4.69 -21.56 -18.25
CA ARG A 158 -4.63 -23.03 -18.23
C ARG A 158 -4.96 -23.63 -16.85
N ALA A 159 -4.79 -22.87 -15.77
CA ALA A 159 -5.06 -23.34 -14.41
C ALA A 159 -6.52 -23.11 -13.98
N LEU A 160 -7.14 -22.01 -14.44
CA LEU A 160 -8.56 -21.68 -14.17
C LEU A 160 -9.53 -22.57 -14.95
N MET A 161 -9.22 -22.90 -16.21
CA MET A 161 -10.05 -23.78 -17.05
C MET A 161 -9.95 -25.27 -16.67
N SER A 162 -8.96 -25.67 -15.85
CA SER A 162 -8.71 -27.08 -15.51
C SER A 162 -9.10 -27.49 -14.09
N ARG A 163 -9.66 -26.57 -13.29
CA ARG A 163 -10.17 -26.88 -11.93
C ARG A 163 -11.61 -26.41 -11.70
N GLY A 164 -12.41 -26.37 -12.75
CA GLY A 164 -13.84 -26.65 -12.62
C GLY A 164 -14.01 -28.14 -12.33
N VAL A 165 -13.65 -28.59 -11.13
CA VAL A 165 -14.09 -29.91 -10.66
C VAL A 165 -15.58 -29.76 -10.38
N ALA A 166 -16.38 -29.88 -11.44
CA ALA A 166 -17.76 -30.26 -11.33
C ALA A 166 -17.80 -31.72 -10.84
N THR A 167 -17.45 -31.96 -9.59
CA THR A 167 -18.17 -32.99 -8.85
C THR A 167 -19.55 -32.40 -8.60
N ARG A 168 -20.42 -32.43 -9.62
CA ARG A 168 -21.84 -32.59 -9.34
C ARG A 168 -21.88 -33.85 -8.49
N SER A 169 -22.06 -33.69 -7.18
CA SER A 169 -22.57 -34.79 -6.39
C SER A 169 -23.82 -35.25 -7.13
N LEU A 170 -23.88 -36.53 -7.48
CA LEU A 170 -25.14 -37.12 -7.91
C LEU A 170 -26.11 -36.81 -6.77
N ALA A 171 -27.14 -36.01 -7.05
CA ALA A 171 -28.19 -35.71 -6.08
C ALA A 171 -28.62 -37.05 -5.48
N PHE A 172 -28.63 -37.13 -4.15
CA PHE A 172 -28.97 -38.36 -3.47
C PHE A 172 -30.41 -38.73 -3.84
N GLU A 173 -30.60 -39.80 -4.61
CA GLU A 173 -31.92 -40.13 -5.15
C GLU A 173 -32.86 -40.49 -3.99
N LYS A 174 -33.99 -39.78 -3.92
CA LYS A 174 -35.02 -40.02 -2.91
C LYS A 174 -35.56 -41.45 -3.03
N PRO A 175 -35.50 -42.27 -1.97
CA PRO A 175 -36.07 -43.60 -1.98
C PRO A 175 -37.61 -43.53 -2.04
N ASP A 176 -38.22 -44.43 -2.80
CA ASP A 176 -39.68 -44.54 -2.88
C ASP A 176 -40.23 -45.27 -1.63
N TYR A 177 -40.66 -44.47 -0.66
CA TYR A 177 -41.43 -44.91 0.52
C TYR A 177 -42.84 -44.30 0.52
N SER A 178 -43.47 -44.23 -0.66
CA SER A 178 -44.84 -43.72 -0.81
C SER A 178 -45.92 -44.65 -0.20
N SER A 179 -45.59 -45.92 0.02
CA SER A 179 -46.49 -46.92 0.61
C SER A 179 -45.74 -47.92 1.50
N ILE A 180 -46.45 -48.48 2.48
CA ILE A 180 -45.91 -49.54 3.35
C ILE A 180 -46.04 -50.89 2.63
N PRO A 181 -44.99 -51.74 2.60
CA PRO A 181 -45.06 -53.08 2.03
C PRO A 181 -46.17 -53.94 2.65
N ALA A 182 -46.84 -54.74 1.83
CA ALA A 182 -47.95 -55.59 2.28
C ALA A 182 -47.54 -56.67 3.30
N ASP A 183 -46.27 -57.08 3.30
CA ASP A 183 -45.67 -58.04 4.22
C ASP A 183 -45.23 -57.42 5.56
N ALA A 184 -45.40 -56.10 5.75
CA ALA A 184 -45.01 -55.41 6.97
C ALA A 184 -45.92 -55.75 8.16
N LYS A 185 -45.30 -56.19 9.27
CA LYS A 185 -45.99 -56.61 10.51
C LYS A 185 -46.14 -55.46 11.50
N GLU A 186 -47.29 -55.34 12.16
CA GLU A 186 -47.56 -54.28 13.14
C GLU A 186 -46.74 -54.50 14.42
N VAL A 187 -46.04 -53.45 14.89
CA VAL A 187 -45.17 -53.54 16.09
C VAL A 187 -45.99 -53.61 17.39
N THR A 188 -47.18 -53.00 17.43
CA THR A 188 -48.05 -52.95 18.63
C THR A 188 -48.59 -54.33 19.02
N GLU A 189 -48.67 -55.27 18.07
CA GLU A 189 -49.12 -56.65 18.28
C GLU A 189 -48.05 -57.55 18.95
N MET A 190 -46.85 -57.00 19.21
CA MET A 190 -45.65 -57.75 19.59
C MET A 190 -44.99 -57.24 20.89
N THR A 191 -45.77 -56.99 21.96
CA THR A 191 -45.26 -56.47 23.24
C THR A 191 -44.07 -57.28 23.79
N GLY A 192 -42.88 -56.66 23.83
CA GLY A 192 -41.64 -57.26 24.37
C GLY A 192 -40.81 -58.10 23.40
N THR A 193 -41.12 -58.07 22.10
CA THR A 193 -40.55 -59.01 21.10
C THR A 193 -39.28 -58.48 20.41
N THR A 194 -38.39 -59.40 20.06
CA THR A 194 -37.23 -59.13 19.19
C THR A 194 -37.68 -59.12 17.73
N LEU A 195 -37.44 -58.02 17.00
CA LEU A 195 -37.67 -57.93 15.57
C LEU A 195 -36.79 -58.94 14.82
N LEU A 196 -37.36 -59.56 13.80
CA LEU A 196 -36.67 -60.49 12.92
C LEU A 196 -35.82 -59.74 11.89
N ARG A 197 -34.76 -60.41 11.47
CA ARG A 197 -33.88 -59.96 10.38
C ARG A 197 -34.59 -60.13 9.03
N ASN A 198 -34.23 -59.33 8.02
CA ASN A 198 -34.77 -59.42 6.66
C ASN A 198 -36.31 -59.30 6.62
N ALA A 199 -36.89 -58.39 7.41
CA ALA A 199 -38.34 -58.26 7.54
C ALA A 199 -38.79 -56.79 7.55
N ASN A 200 -40.04 -56.56 7.15
CA ASN A 200 -40.70 -55.27 7.21
C ASN A 200 -41.62 -55.20 8.43
N TYR A 201 -41.59 -54.07 9.13
CA TYR A 201 -42.42 -53.76 10.29
C TYR A 201 -43.08 -52.41 10.12
N LYS A 202 -44.24 -52.20 10.76
CA LYS A 202 -44.97 -50.93 10.69
C LYS A 202 -45.53 -50.51 12.05
N ILE A 203 -45.68 -49.20 12.23
CA ILE A 203 -46.37 -48.54 13.34
C ILE A 203 -47.44 -47.66 12.73
N THR A 204 -48.68 -48.15 12.63
CA THR A 204 -49.83 -47.46 12.01
C THR A 204 -50.81 -46.88 13.03
N SER A 205 -50.59 -47.15 14.31
CA SER A 205 -51.31 -46.54 15.44
C SER A 205 -50.32 -45.99 16.46
N ASP A 206 -50.72 -44.97 17.22
CA ASP A 206 -49.88 -44.38 18.27
C ASP A 206 -49.27 -45.46 19.19
N TYR A 207 -47.94 -45.42 19.32
CA TYR A 207 -47.18 -46.40 20.08
C TYR A 207 -46.29 -45.71 21.10
N ASN A 208 -46.36 -46.16 22.36
CA ASN A 208 -45.49 -45.71 23.44
C ASN A 208 -44.70 -46.90 23.97
N GLY A 209 -43.41 -46.96 23.64
CA GLY A 209 -42.57 -48.10 24.01
C GLY A 209 -41.33 -48.27 23.14
N THR A 210 -40.63 -49.38 23.39
CA THR A 210 -39.40 -49.80 22.69
C THR A 210 -39.52 -51.25 22.23
N PHE A 211 -38.69 -51.66 21.27
CA PHE A 211 -38.57 -53.05 20.81
C PHE A 211 -37.11 -53.55 20.96
N LYS A 212 -36.88 -54.84 20.76
CA LYS A 212 -35.51 -55.40 20.69
C LYS A 212 -35.17 -55.76 19.24
N PHE A 213 -33.90 -55.68 18.85
CA PHE A 213 -33.44 -56.15 17.55
C PHE A 213 -32.00 -56.66 17.63
N ASP A 214 -31.82 -57.96 17.38
CA ASP A 214 -30.53 -58.66 17.50
C ASP A 214 -29.87 -58.84 16.12
N GLY A 215 -29.84 -57.81 15.26
CA GLY A 215 -29.46 -57.88 13.84
C GLY A 215 -28.06 -58.47 13.52
N TYR A 216 -27.61 -58.35 12.26
CA TYR A 216 -26.28 -58.84 11.81
C TYR A 216 -25.62 -57.84 10.83
N ASP A 217 -24.29 -57.84 10.74
CA ASP A 217 -23.53 -56.94 9.85
C ASP A 217 -23.71 -57.33 8.38
N GLY A 218 -24.22 -56.42 7.54
CA GLY A 218 -24.51 -56.68 6.12
C GLY A 218 -25.26 -55.52 5.42
N ASP A 219 -25.96 -55.79 4.32
CA ASP A 219 -26.88 -54.83 3.70
C ASP A 219 -28.10 -54.53 4.60
N ILE A 220 -28.80 -53.41 4.35
CA ILE A 220 -29.99 -52.99 5.12
C ILE A 220 -31.10 -54.04 4.95
N ALA A 221 -31.31 -54.83 6.01
CA ALA A 221 -32.14 -56.01 5.99
C ALA A 221 -33.55 -55.75 6.54
N THR A 222 -33.67 -54.96 7.60
CA THR A 222 -34.92 -54.78 8.34
C THR A 222 -35.37 -53.32 8.28
N ARG A 223 -36.64 -53.09 7.95
CA ARG A 223 -37.24 -51.75 7.86
C ARG A 223 -38.40 -51.60 8.83
N VAL A 224 -38.49 -50.45 9.49
CA VAL A 224 -39.62 -50.08 10.34
C VAL A 224 -40.26 -48.81 9.76
N TYR A 225 -41.47 -48.94 9.23
CA TYR A 225 -42.28 -47.86 8.68
C TYR A 225 -43.14 -47.24 9.79
N VAL A 226 -42.87 -46.00 10.16
CA VAL A 226 -43.62 -45.25 11.18
C VAL A 226 -44.62 -44.36 10.46
N ASP A 227 -45.91 -44.63 10.62
CA ASP A 227 -47.05 -43.94 9.96
C ASP A 227 -48.04 -43.35 10.99
N ALA A 228 -47.60 -43.22 12.25
CA ALA A 228 -48.35 -42.66 13.38
C ALA A 228 -47.40 -41.97 14.37
N GLN A 229 -47.86 -41.61 15.58
CA GLN A 229 -46.97 -41.08 16.61
C GLN A 229 -46.28 -42.21 17.40
N TRP A 230 -44.96 -42.29 17.34
CA TRP A 230 -44.15 -43.17 18.17
C TRP A 230 -43.41 -42.40 19.26
N THR A 231 -43.73 -42.70 20.52
CA THR A 231 -43.04 -42.17 21.69
C THR A 231 -42.03 -43.19 22.24
N ILE A 232 -40.76 -42.80 22.28
CA ILE A 232 -39.63 -43.58 22.81
C ILE A 232 -39.30 -43.02 24.20
N PRO A 233 -39.64 -43.73 25.30
CA PRO A 233 -39.62 -43.16 26.66
C PRO A 233 -38.22 -43.07 27.30
N ALA A 234 -37.17 -43.59 26.66
CA ALA A 234 -35.80 -43.60 27.18
C ALA A 234 -34.79 -43.70 26.03
N THR A 235 -33.49 -43.59 26.35
CA THR A 235 -32.40 -43.87 25.40
C THR A 235 -32.62 -45.21 24.69
N PHE A 236 -32.51 -45.19 23.36
CA PHE A 236 -32.80 -46.34 22.52
C PHE A 236 -31.73 -46.52 21.44
N GLN A 237 -31.28 -47.77 21.28
CA GLN A 237 -30.22 -48.13 20.35
C GLN A 237 -30.80 -48.95 19.19
N PHE A 238 -30.66 -48.43 17.99
CA PHE A 238 -30.90 -49.11 16.72
C PHE A 238 -29.58 -49.74 16.29
N GLN A 239 -29.49 -51.06 16.25
CA GLN A 239 -28.22 -51.75 15.97
C GLN A 239 -28.33 -52.66 14.74
N ASN A 240 -27.20 -52.92 14.07
CA ASN A 240 -27.02 -54.06 13.16
C ASN A 240 -28.00 -54.12 11.97
N GLY A 241 -28.17 -53.02 11.23
CA GLY A 241 -28.78 -53.02 9.89
C GLY A 241 -30.28 -52.79 9.82
N ILE A 242 -30.79 -51.93 10.71
CA ILE A 242 -32.19 -51.49 10.72
C ILE A 242 -32.34 -50.08 10.14
N GLU A 243 -33.34 -49.86 9.29
CA GLU A 243 -33.75 -48.54 8.82
C GLU A 243 -35.08 -48.15 9.45
N ILE A 244 -35.11 -46.99 10.11
CA ILE A 244 -36.32 -46.38 10.63
C ILE A 244 -36.80 -45.35 9.62
N ILE A 245 -38.00 -45.54 9.08
CA ILE A 245 -38.59 -44.71 8.04
C ILE A 245 -39.77 -43.98 8.65
N VAL A 246 -39.65 -42.68 8.84
CA VAL A 246 -40.72 -41.81 9.32
C VAL A 246 -41.51 -41.32 8.12
N MET A 247 -42.69 -41.89 7.92
CA MET A 247 -43.57 -41.62 6.78
C MET A 247 -44.13 -40.19 6.86
N ASN A 248 -44.77 -39.76 5.77
CA ASN A 248 -45.44 -38.47 5.72
C ASN A 248 -46.49 -38.34 6.83
N ASN A 249 -46.46 -37.23 7.57
CA ASN A 249 -47.33 -36.89 8.69
C ASN A 249 -47.13 -37.74 9.95
N ALA A 250 -46.16 -38.66 9.95
CA ALA A 250 -45.80 -39.46 11.12
C ALA A 250 -44.84 -38.70 12.03
N LYS A 251 -44.78 -39.12 13.30
CA LYS A 251 -44.01 -38.39 14.31
C LYS A 251 -43.27 -39.32 15.27
N ILE A 252 -41.98 -39.09 15.49
CA ILE A 252 -41.22 -39.69 16.60
C ILE A 252 -40.99 -38.63 17.68
N LYS A 253 -41.19 -39.02 18.94
CA LYS A 253 -40.81 -38.26 20.14
C LYS A 253 -39.94 -39.13 21.04
N ALA A 254 -38.67 -38.79 21.20
CA ALA A 254 -37.73 -39.51 22.05
C ALA A 254 -37.22 -38.63 23.20
N SER A 255 -37.45 -39.05 24.44
CA SER A 255 -36.99 -38.34 25.66
C SER A 255 -35.59 -38.77 26.12
N GLY A 256 -34.74 -39.19 25.18
CA GLY A 256 -33.39 -39.67 25.43
C GLY A 256 -32.61 -39.80 24.12
N THR A 257 -31.42 -40.41 24.16
CA THR A 257 -30.58 -40.53 22.97
C THR A 257 -31.08 -41.60 22.01
N MET A 258 -31.36 -41.24 20.76
CA MET A 258 -31.53 -42.19 19.66
C MET A 258 -30.16 -42.53 19.06
N THR A 259 -29.66 -43.74 19.27
CA THR A 259 -28.33 -44.16 18.76
C THR A 259 -28.48 -45.15 17.62
N PHE A 260 -28.04 -44.78 16.43
CA PHE A 260 -27.97 -45.63 15.25
C PHE A 260 -26.56 -46.19 15.13
N ILE A 261 -26.44 -47.50 15.35
CA ILE A 261 -25.18 -48.21 15.43
C ILE A 261 -24.92 -48.98 14.13
N ARG A 262 -23.69 -48.90 13.63
CA ARG A 262 -23.24 -49.51 12.37
C ARG A 262 -24.08 -49.04 11.18
N ASN A 263 -24.46 -49.92 10.26
CA ASN A 263 -25.25 -49.66 9.05
C ASN A 263 -26.75 -49.35 9.32
N SER A 264 -27.11 -48.92 10.54
CA SER A 264 -28.47 -48.54 10.87
C SER A 264 -28.76 -47.11 10.39
N MET A 265 -29.98 -46.85 9.94
CA MET A 265 -30.34 -45.60 9.27
C MET A 265 -31.61 -44.98 9.83
N LEU A 266 -31.69 -43.66 9.71
CA LEU A 266 -32.91 -42.89 9.90
C LEU A 266 -33.25 -42.19 8.59
N THR A 267 -34.46 -42.43 8.10
CA THR A 267 -35.04 -41.78 6.93
C THR A 267 -36.29 -41.02 7.37
N ILE A 268 -36.33 -39.71 7.15
CA ILE A 268 -37.51 -38.87 7.45
C ILE A 268 -38.08 -38.33 6.14
N MET A 269 -39.33 -38.65 5.84
CA MET A 269 -40.03 -38.19 4.63
C MET A 269 -40.56 -36.75 4.80
N GLU A 270 -41.00 -36.11 3.71
CA GLU A 270 -41.26 -34.67 3.59
C GLU A 270 -42.07 -34.02 4.72
N THR A 271 -43.13 -34.69 5.20
CA THR A 271 -43.95 -34.18 6.32
C THR A 271 -43.80 -35.00 7.59
N GLY A 272 -42.80 -35.88 7.63
CA GLY A 272 -42.42 -36.63 8.83
C GLY A 272 -41.63 -35.77 9.80
N GLU A 273 -41.83 -36.01 11.10
CA GLU A 273 -41.17 -35.24 12.16
C GLU A 273 -40.48 -36.16 13.18
N VAL A 274 -39.24 -35.84 13.54
CA VAL A 274 -38.51 -36.49 14.64
C VAL A 274 -38.11 -35.43 15.66
N ASN A 275 -38.49 -35.63 16.91
CA ASN A 275 -38.05 -34.83 18.05
C ASN A 275 -37.31 -35.73 19.02
N ALA A 276 -36.05 -35.43 19.30
CA ALA A 276 -35.21 -36.21 20.21
C ALA A 276 -34.38 -35.29 21.11
N ASP A 277 -34.03 -35.76 22.31
CA ASP A 277 -33.07 -35.04 23.15
C ASP A 277 -31.67 -35.06 22.52
N ASP A 278 -31.22 -36.24 22.07
CA ASP A 278 -29.94 -36.45 21.38
C ASP A 278 -30.10 -37.47 20.25
N VAL A 279 -29.29 -37.34 19.20
CA VAL A 279 -29.20 -38.32 18.11
C VAL A 279 -27.74 -38.64 17.85
N SER A 280 -27.39 -39.91 17.72
CA SER A 280 -26.01 -40.35 17.43
C SER A 280 -25.99 -41.39 16.32
N PHE A 281 -25.08 -41.25 15.36
CA PHE A 281 -24.83 -42.21 14.28
C PHE A 281 -23.39 -42.73 14.39
N THR A 282 -23.21 -44.04 14.56
CA THR A 282 -21.90 -44.67 14.71
C THR A 282 -21.28 -45.12 13.37
N ASN A 283 -20.06 -45.65 13.45
CA ASN A 283 -19.30 -46.22 12.34
C ASN A 283 -20.01 -47.37 11.62
N GLY A 284 -20.56 -47.11 10.43
CA GLY A 284 -21.04 -48.14 9.51
C GLY A 284 -21.09 -47.63 8.08
N ALA A 285 -20.92 -48.53 7.12
CA ALA A 285 -21.21 -48.26 5.72
C ALA A 285 -22.33 -49.23 5.29
N PRO A 286 -23.54 -48.75 4.93
CA PRO A 286 -24.03 -47.37 4.94
C PRO A 286 -24.67 -46.97 6.29
N ALA A 287 -23.97 -46.20 7.13
CA ALA A 287 -24.61 -45.45 8.22
C ALA A 287 -25.02 -44.08 7.66
N ALA A 288 -26.31 -43.87 7.42
CA ALA A 288 -26.80 -42.65 6.81
C ALA A 288 -28.01 -42.07 7.57
N PHE A 289 -27.99 -40.77 7.80
CA PHE A 289 -29.18 -39.98 8.08
C PHE A 289 -29.66 -39.36 6.76
N ARG A 290 -30.93 -39.58 6.43
CA ARG A 290 -31.58 -39.03 5.23
C ARG A 290 -32.81 -38.24 5.65
N ASN A 291 -32.84 -36.96 5.35
CA ASN A 291 -33.90 -36.07 5.80
C ASN A 291 -34.53 -35.31 4.64
N TRP A 292 -35.81 -35.55 4.38
CA TRP A 292 -36.69 -34.69 3.60
C TRP A 292 -37.69 -33.93 4.48
N GLY A 293 -37.88 -34.36 5.73
CA GLY A 293 -38.82 -33.76 6.68
C GLY A 293 -38.15 -32.89 7.72
N THR A 294 -38.55 -33.03 8.98
CA THR A 294 -38.03 -32.23 10.09
C THR A 294 -37.38 -33.09 11.16
N LEU A 295 -36.12 -32.80 11.48
CA LEU A 295 -35.42 -33.30 12.67
C LEU A 295 -35.18 -32.16 13.65
N THR A 296 -35.72 -32.27 14.85
CA THR A 296 -35.41 -31.38 15.97
C THR A 296 -34.67 -32.15 17.06
N VAL A 297 -33.44 -31.74 17.36
CA VAL A 297 -32.61 -32.30 18.42
C VAL A 297 -32.43 -31.27 19.52
N ALA A 298 -32.91 -31.53 20.74
CA ALA A 298 -32.88 -30.53 21.81
C ALA A 298 -31.46 -30.18 22.26
N ASN A 299 -30.59 -31.19 22.33
CA ASN A 299 -29.20 -31.08 22.76
C ASN A 299 -28.26 -31.36 21.58
N LYS A 300 -27.76 -32.58 21.42
CA LYS A 300 -26.61 -32.83 20.55
C LYS A 300 -26.91 -33.87 19.47
N MET A 301 -26.54 -33.54 18.24
CA MET A 301 -26.40 -34.52 17.17
C MET A 301 -24.93 -34.94 17.04
N THR A 302 -24.66 -36.25 17.02
CA THR A 302 -23.28 -36.77 16.91
C THR A 302 -23.13 -37.66 15.68
N LEU A 303 -22.16 -37.31 14.83
CA LEU A 303 -21.77 -38.11 13.65
C LEU A 303 -20.38 -38.69 13.89
N HIS A 304 -20.29 -40.00 14.15
CA HIS A 304 -19.01 -40.70 14.27
C HIS A 304 -18.41 -41.05 12.90
N SER A 305 -17.14 -41.45 12.87
CA SER A 305 -16.41 -41.76 11.63
C SER A 305 -17.14 -42.75 10.73
N GLY A 306 -17.33 -42.38 9.46
CA GLY A 306 -18.05 -43.17 8.45
C GLY A 306 -19.53 -42.82 8.28
N ALA A 307 -20.12 -42.03 9.19
CA ALA A 307 -21.51 -41.58 9.04
C ALA A 307 -21.64 -40.54 7.91
N THR A 308 -22.75 -40.60 7.19
CA THR A 308 -23.12 -39.60 6.17
C THR A 308 -24.47 -38.96 6.48
N LEU A 309 -24.57 -37.65 6.33
CA LEU A 309 -25.79 -36.87 6.49
C LEU A 309 -26.21 -36.28 5.15
N TYR A 310 -27.43 -36.60 4.73
CA TYR A 310 -28.11 -35.98 3.57
C TYR A 310 -29.35 -35.23 4.05
N ASN A 311 -29.41 -33.92 3.80
CA ASN A 311 -30.50 -33.08 4.25
C ASN A 311 -31.13 -32.27 3.11
N GLU A 312 -32.31 -32.67 2.67
CA GLU A 312 -33.24 -31.87 1.86
C GLU A 312 -34.38 -31.26 2.71
N GLY A 313 -34.46 -31.63 3.99
CA GLY A 313 -35.41 -31.12 4.96
C GLY A 313 -34.86 -30.02 5.87
N THR A 314 -35.44 -29.90 7.06
CA THR A 314 -34.95 -29.00 8.11
C THR A 314 -34.36 -29.79 9.27
N ILE A 315 -33.16 -29.39 9.71
CA ILE A 315 -32.53 -29.88 10.93
C ILE A 315 -32.37 -28.70 11.88
N THR A 316 -32.90 -28.82 13.10
CA THR A 316 -32.62 -27.91 14.20
C THR A 316 -31.91 -28.66 15.32
N SER A 317 -30.78 -28.15 15.78
CA SER A 317 -30.03 -28.74 16.90
C SER A 317 -29.41 -27.66 17.79
N LYS A 318 -28.98 -27.99 19.03
CA LYS A 318 -28.07 -27.09 19.72
C LYS A 318 -26.68 -27.19 19.09
N ASP A 319 -26.11 -28.40 19.05
CA ASP A 319 -24.76 -28.64 18.53
C ASP A 319 -24.73 -29.86 17.60
N ILE A 320 -23.95 -29.78 16.51
CA ILE A 320 -23.57 -30.94 15.70
C ILE A 320 -22.09 -31.23 15.95
N SER A 321 -21.81 -32.38 16.56
CA SER A 321 -20.46 -32.87 16.81
C SER A 321 -20.09 -33.93 15.81
N ILE A 322 -18.93 -33.75 15.22
CA ILE A 322 -18.48 -34.53 14.08
C ILE A 322 -17.13 -35.16 14.43
N ASN A 323 -16.97 -36.45 14.18
CA ASN A 323 -15.68 -37.14 14.22
C ASN A 323 -15.09 -37.22 12.79
N SER A 324 -13.82 -37.60 12.66
CA SER A 324 -13.12 -37.70 11.36
C SER A 324 -13.85 -38.60 10.34
N ASN A 325 -13.62 -38.38 9.03
CA ASN A 325 -14.17 -39.21 7.93
C ASN A 325 -15.70 -39.27 7.85
N THR A 326 -16.38 -38.14 7.99
CA THR A 326 -17.83 -38.01 7.75
C THR A 326 -18.10 -37.04 6.60
N LYS A 327 -19.28 -37.14 5.99
CA LYS A 327 -19.73 -36.22 4.94
C LYS A 327 -21.09 -35.63 5.31
N ILE A 328 -21.22 -34.32 5.18
CA ILE A 328 -22.50 -33.61 5.28
C ILE A 328 -22.83 -33.03 3.90
N VAL A 329 -24.02 -33.35 3.40
CA VAL A 329 -24.66 -32.67 2.27
C VAL A 329 -25.92 -32.00 2.77
N ASN A 330 -25.97 -30.67 2.69
CA ASN A 330 -27.14 -29.88 3.05
C ASN A 330 -27.71 -29.18 1.82
N ASP A 331 -28.88 -29.59 1.37
CA ASP A 331 -29.61 -29.03 0.23
C ASP A 331 -30.78 -28.12 0.65
N ASN A 332 -31.10 -28.06 1.96
CA ASN A 332 -32.15 -27.19 2.48
C ASN A 332 -31.69 -26.46 3.76
N LYS A 333 -32.13 -26.80 4.97
CA LYS A 333 -31.83 -25.96 6.16
C LYS A 333 -31.23 -26.73 7.33
N ILE A 334 -30.13 -26.22 7.87
CA ILE A 334 -29.57 -26.58 9.18
C ILE A 334 -29.51 -25.34 10.07
N GLU A 335 -30.12 -25.40 11.25
CA GLU A 335 -30.14 -24.31 12.23
C GLU A 335 -29.61 -24.79 13.58
N LEU A 336 -28.51 -24.19 14.01
CA LEU A 336 -27.82 -24.52 15.25
C LEU A 336 -27.98 -23.38 16.26
N LYS A 337 -28.16 -23.72 17.55
CA LYS A 337 -28.06 -22.74 18.64
C LYS A 337 -26.63 -22.54 19.13
N GLY A 338 -25.74 -23.47 18.82
CA GLY A 338 -24.35 -23.52 19.27
C GLY A 338 -23.41 -23.72 18.10
N GLU A 339 -22.48 -24.67 18.24
CA GLU A 339 -21.30 -24.76 17.37
C GLU A 339 -21.45 -25.81 16.26
N LEU A 340 -20.89 -25.48 15.08
CA LEU A 340 -20.57 -26.43 14.02
C LEU A 340 -19.05 -26.60 13.96
N ASN A 341 -18.55 -27.74 14.41
CA ASN A 341 -17.12 -28.05 14.41
C ASN A 341 -16.78 -29.05 13.30
N LEU A 342 -15.93 -28.63 12.35
CA LEU A 342 -15.47 -29.41 11.22
C LEU A 342 -14.10 -30.02 11.54
N PRO A 343 -14.02 -31.35 11.78
CA PRO A 343 -12.77 -32.01 12.14
C PRO A 343 -11.87 -32.24 10.92
N SER A 344 -10.68 -32.78 11.16
CA SER A 344 -9.75 -33.12 10.09
C SER A 344 -10.30 -34.13 9.09
N ASN A 345 -9.95 -33.99 7.81
CA ASN A 345 -10.42 -34.87 6.71
C ASN A 345 -11.95 -34.93 6.58
N PHE A 346 -12.64 -33.86 6.99
CA PHE A 346 -14.08 -33.73 6.86
C PHE A 346 -14.47 -33.04 5.55
N SER A 347 -15.63 -33.42 5.00
CA SER A 347 -16.21 -32.78 3.81
C SER A 347 -17.62 -32.26 4.11
N LEU A 348 -17.81 -30.96 3.93
CA LEU A 348 -19.13 -30.30 3.92
C LEU A 348 -19.46 -29.78 2.52
N GLU A 349 -20.65 -30.11 2.05
CA GLU A 349 -21.26 -29.56 0.85
C GLU A 349 -22.58 -28.88 1.25
N ASN A 350 -22.63 -27.55 1.20
CA ASN A 350 -23.81 -26.77 1.52
C ASN A 350 -24.40 -26.13 0.26
N ASN A 351 -25.53 -26.65 -0.19
CA ASN A 351 -26.38 -26.10 -1.25
C ASN A 351 -27.60 -25.35 -0.69
N GLY A 352 -27.83 -25.42 0.63
CA GLY A 352 -28.90 -24.75 1.35
C GLY A 352 -28.43 -23.66 2.32
N GLU A 353 -29.11 -23.53 3.45
CA GLU A 353 -28.83 -22.54 4.49
C GLU A 353 -28.29 -23.21 5.75
N ILE A 354 -27.20 -22.67 6.31
CA ILE A 354 -26.69 -23.06 7.63
C ILE A 354 -26.57 -21.85 8.54
N TYR A 355 -27.18 -21.94 9.71
CA TYR A 355 -27.13 -20.93 10.77
C TYR A 355 -26.54 -21.50 12.05
N GLY A 356 -25.78 -20.71 12.81
CA GLY A 356 -25.23 -21.14 14.10
C GLY A 356 -24.61 -20.03 14.94
N GLU A 357 -24.11 -20.37 16.13
CA GLU A 357 -23.34 -19.44 16.96
C GLU A 357 -21.88 -19.38 16.50
N ALA A 358 -21.24 -20.54 16.31
CA ALA A 358 -19.85 -20.59 15.87
C ALA A 358 -19.62 -21.65 14.78
N LEU A 359 -18.86 -21.29 13.75
CA LEU A 359 -18.26 -22.24 12.82
C LEU A 359 -16.77 -22.36 13.13
N ILE A 360 -16.34 -23.57 13.48
CA ILE A 360 -14.95 -23.88 13.78
C ILE A 360 -14.48 -24.96 12.81
N ALA A 361 -13.38 -24.75 12.10
CA ALA A 361 -12.79 -25.77 11.23
C ALA A 361 -11.28 -25.84 11.39
N ASN A 362 -10.74 -27.06 11.53
CA ASN A 362 -9.32 -27.29 11.77
C ASN A 362 -8.77 -28.43 10.89
N SER A 363 -7.46 -28.39 10.61
CA SER A 363 -6.65 -29.55 10.17
C SER A 363 -7.12 -30.23 8.87
N ASP A 364 -6.95 -29.58 7.71
CA ASP A 364 -7.26 -30.10 6.37
C ASP A 364 -8.76 -30.36 6.09
N ALA A 365 -9.67 -29.80 6.89
CA ALA A 365 -11.10 -29.81 6.58
C ALA A 365 -11.39 -29.10 5.24
N VAL A 366 -12.31 -29.66 4.45
CA VAL A 366 -12.77 -29.08 3.18
C VAL A 366 -14.26 -28.79 3.26
N ALA A 367 -14.62 -27.52 3.10
CA ALA A 367 -16.01 -27.10 3.06
C ALA A 367 -16.31 -26.35 1.77
N THR A 368 -17.44 -26.66 1.16
CA THR A 368 -17.95 -25.97 -0.04
C THR A 368 -19.31 -25.38 0.30
N ASN A 369 -19.42 -24.06 0.20
CA ASN A 369 -20.64 -23.30 0.37
C ASN A 369 -21.12 -22.77 -0.98
N ASN A 370 -22.20 -23.33 -1.49
CA ASN A 370 -22.88 -22.91 -2.72
C ASN A 370 -24.10 -22.03 -2.42
N ASN A 371 -24.45 -21.83 -1.15
CA ASN A 371 -25.59 -21.02 -0.74
C ASN A 371 -25.27 -20.20 0.53
N ILE A 372 -26.11 -20.18 1.57
CA ILE A 372 -25.96 -19.25 2.70
C ILE A 372 -25.35 -19.95 3.91
N MET A 373 -24.33 -19.34 4.48
CA MET A 373 -23.83 -19.64 5.83
C MET A 373 -23.82 -18.37 6.67
N ARG A 374 -24.40 -18.42 7.88
CA ARG A 374 -24.38 -17.29 8.80
C ARG A 374 -24.13 -17.73 10.24
N PHE A 375 -23.09 -17.18 10.85
CA PHE A 375 -22.69 -17.51 12.21
C PHE A 375 -22.41 -16.25 13.02
N THR A 376 -22.41 -16.33 14.35
CA THR A 376 -21.92 -15.22 15.19
C THR A 376 -20.41 -15.05 15.03
N THR A 377 -19.68 -16.16 15.07
CA THR A 377 -18.23 -16.19 14.84
C THR A 377 -17.84 -17.29 13.84
N ILE A 378 -16.78 -17.05 13.08
CA ILE A 378 -16.19 -18.04 12.17
C ILE A 378 -14.68 -18.09 12.42
N SER A 379 -14.15 -19.29 12.67
CA SER A 379 -12.73 -19.52 12.95
C SER A 379 -12.21 -20.71 12.14
N LEU A 380 -11.24 -20.46 11.26
CA LEU A 380 -10.78 -21.42 10.25
C LEU A 380 -9.25 -21.54 10.31
N THR A 381 -8.74 -22.71 10.66
CA THR A 381 -7.29 -22.95 10.82
C THR A 381 -6.80 -24.12 9.95
N ASN A 382 -5.90 -23.85 9.00
CA ASN A 382 -5.34 -24.82 8.05
C ASN A 382 -6.44 -25.61 7.31
N THR A 383 -7.43 -24.90 6.74
CA THR A 383 -8.57 -25.50 6.04
C THR A 383 -8.66 -25.02 4.60
N THR A 384 -9.41 -25.74 3.76
CA THR A 384 -9.82 -25.27 2.44
C THR A 384 -11.31 -24.95 2.45
N PHE A 385 -11.65 -23.69 2.17
CA PHE A 385 -13.03 -23.25 2.14
C PHE A 385 -13.37 -22.68 0.75
N ASN A 386 -14.28 -23.33 0.04
CA ASN A 386 -14.79 -22.86 -1.24
C ASN A 386 -16.13 -22.15 -1.00
N ASN A 387 -16.26 -20.91 -1.43
CA ASN A 387 -17.47 -20.12 -1.25
C ASN A 387 -17.93 -19.55 -2.60
N ALA A 388 -19.00 -20.12 -3.16
CA ALA A 388 -19.62 -19.69 -4.41
C ALA A 388 -20.88 -18.84 -4.18
N CYS A 389 -21.19 -18.50 -2.92
CA CYS A 389 -22.36 -17.71 -2.59
C CYS A 389 -22.09 -16.78 -1.39
N SER A 390 -22.73 -16.95 -0.24
CA SER A 390 -22.73 -15.95 0.83
C SER A 390 -22.37 -16.54 2.18
N MET A 391 -21.40 -15.91 2.84
CA MET A 391 -20.99 -16.20 4.20
C MET A 391 -21.03 -14.93 5.05
N GLU A 392 -21.57 -15.00 6.27
CA GLU A 392 -21.63 -13.87 7.21
C GLU A 392 -21.21 -14.32 8.61
N ALA A 393 -20.26 -13.60 9.21
CA ALA A 393 -19.97 -13.64 10.64
C ALA A 393 -20.49 -12.36 11.29
N THR A 394 -21.47 -12.42 12.18
CA THR A 394 -22.11 -11.20 12.71
C THR A 394 -21.23 -10.46 13.73
N THR A 395 -20.20 -11.10 14.29
CA THR A 395 -19.26 -10.49 15.25
C THR A 395 -17.83 -10.47 14.71
N SER A 396 -17.26 -11.63 14.35
CA SER A 396 -15.86 -11.71 13.92
C SER A 396 -15.56 -12.93 13.06
N PHE A 397 -14.62 -12.76 12.15
CA PHE A 397 -14.05 -13.80 11.31
C PHE A 397 -12.54 -13.90 11.57
N TYR A 398 -12.04 -15.13 11.74
CA TYR A 398 -10.63 -15.43 11.93
C TYR A 398 -10.20 -16.54 10.97
N ALA A 399 -9.08 -16.33 10.28
CA ALA A 399 -8.46 -17.31 9.41
C ALA A 399 -6.96 -17.43 9.67
N ASN A 400 -6.46 -18.64 9.87
CA ASN A 400 -5.03 -18.93 10.02
C ASN A 400 -4.56 -20.06 9.10
N GLY A 401 -3.66 -19.77 8.16
CA GLY A 401 -3.13 -20.77 7.22
C GLY A 401 -4.19 -21.36 6.28
N ALA A 402 -5.40 -20.81 6.27
CA ALA A 402 -6.51 -21.30 5.48
C ALA A 402 -6.41 -20.87 4.01
N THR A 403 -6.92 -21.71 3.11
CA THR A 403 -7.07 -21.43 1.69
C THR A 403 -8.55 -21.19 1.39
N PHE A 404 -8.89 -19.96 1.01
CA PHE A 404 -10.22 -19.60 0.57
C PHE A 404 -10.29 -19.48 -0.93
N ASN A 405 -11.32 -20.07 -1.52
CA ASN A 405 -11.60 -19.95 -2.95
C ASN A 405 -13.01 -19.39 -3.12
N PHE A 406 -13.08 -18.10 -3.46
CA PHE A 406 -14.32 -17.45 -3.83
C PHE A 406 -14.49 -17.46 -5.34
N THR A 407 -15.71 -17.74 -5.79
CA THR A 407 -16.13 -17.62 -7.18
C THR A 407 -17.49 -16.94 -7.18
N GLN A 408 -17.55 -15.65 -7.54
CA GLN A 408 -18.74 -14.81 -7.26
C GLN A 408 -19.24 -14.95 -5.81
N GLY A 409 -18.30 -15.11 -4.88
CA GLY A 409 -18.59 -15.34 -3.47
C GLY A 409 -18.47 -14.07 -2.62
N TYR A 410 -19.19 -14.04 -1.51
CA TYR A 410 -19.25 -12.93 -0.57
C TYR A 410 -18.95 -13.41 0.86
N LEU A 411 -18.10 -12.68 1.58
CA LEU A 411 -17.89 -12.82 3.01
C LEU A 411 -18.07 -11.47 3.70
N LYS A 412 -18.98 -11.42 4.67
CA LYS A 412 -19.20 -10.24 5.53
C LYS A 412 -18.83 -10.52 6.97
N ALA A 413 -18.14 -9.57 7.61
CA ALA A 413 -17.97 -9.55 9.06
C ALA A 413 -17.70 -8.13 9.57
N PRO A 414 -17.99 -7.79 10.84
CA PRO A 414 -17.49 -6.54 11.39
C PRO A 414 -15.96 -6.51 11.44
N LYS A 415 -15.36 -7.53 12.04
CA LYS A 415 -13.90 -7.66 12.18
C LYS A 415 -13.42 -8.91 11.48
N MET A 416 -12.38 -8.78 10.66
CA MET A 416 -11.69 -9.91 10.04
C MET A 416 -10.22 -9.93 10.48
N GLU A 417 -9.72 -11.09 10.85
CA GLU A 417 -8.30 -11.33 11.10
C GLU A 417 -7.79 -12.43 10.17
N PHE A 418 -6.68 -12.16 9.49
CA PHE A 418 -5.97 -13.12 8.65
C PHE A 418 -4.55 -13.32 9.17
N VAL A 419 -4.16 -14.59 9.33
CA VAL A 419 -2.84 -15.02 9.78
C VAL A 419 -2.30 -16.04 8.78
N ASN A 420 -1.36 -15.68 7.91
CA ASN A 420 -0.96 -16.55 6.78
C ASN A 420 -2.17 -16.94 5.89
N GLY A 421 -1.94 -17.87 4.96
CA GLY A 421 -2.98 -18.43 4.11
C GLY A 421 -3.12 -17.72 2.77
N THR A 422 -4.15 -18.11 2.02
CA THR A 422 -4.39 -17.60 0.67
C THR A 422 -5.87 -17.40 0.44
N VAL A 423 -6.25 -16.22 -0.04
CA VAL A 423 -7.62 -15.87 -0.38
C VAL A 423 -7.68 -15.58 -1.88
N ASN A 424 -8.29 -16.50 -2.62
CA ASN A 424 -8.54 -16.34 -4.05
C ASN A 424 -9.94 -15.74 -4.26
N LEU A 425 -10.01 -14.53 -4.77
CA LEU A 425 -11.23 -13.80 -5.08
C LEU A 425 -11.42 -13.79 -6.59
N SER A 426 -12.32 -14.62 -7.10
CA SER A 426 -12.51 -14.78 -8.55
C SER A 426 -13.84 -14.19 -9.01
N ASN A 427 -13.82 -13.55 -10.19
CA ASN A 427 -15.00 -13.13 -10.95
C ASN A 427 -15.99 -12.28 -10.13
N GLY A 428 -15.56 -11.16 -9.56
CA GLY A 428 -16.45 -10.29 -8.78
C GLY A 428 -16.79 -10.83 -7.38
N SER A 429 -15.82 -11.46 -6.71
CA SER A 429 -15.97 -11.85 -5.30
C SER A 429 -15.67 -10.68 -4.37
N MET A 430 -16.18 -10.72 -3.14
CA MET A 430 -16.01 -9.62 -2.19
C MET A 430 -15.80 -10.05 -0.74
N LEU A 431 -14.82 -9.41 -0.09
CA LEU A 431 -14.70 -9.34 1.36
C LEU A 431 -15.23 -8.00 1.85
N ASP A 432 -16.19 -8.01 2.77
CA ASP A 432 -16.84 -6.83 3.34
C ASP A 432 -16.65 -6.78 4.86
N ALA A 433 -15.64 -6.03 5.30
CA ALA A 433 -15.33 -5.84 6.70
C ALA A 433 -15.85 -4.49 7.20
N THR A 434 -16.96 -4.48 7.96
CA THR A 434 -17.64 -3.21 8.30
C THR A 434 -16.95 -2.38 9.38
N VAL A 435 -15.94 -2.92 10.07
CA VAL A 435 -15.15 -2.21 11.09
C VAL A 435 -13.67 -2.21 10.72
N SER A 436 -13.08 -3.40 10.56
CA SER A 436 -11.63 -3.49 10.30
C SER A 436 -11.20 -4.84 9.76
N ILE A 437 -10.10 -4.85 9.00
CA ILE A 437 -9.30 -6.02 8.71
C ILE A 437 -7.94 -5.88 9.42
N TYR A 438 -7.55 -6.92 10.16
CA TYR A 438 -6.23 -7.03 10.75
C TYR A 438 -5.42 -8.13 10.07
N MET A 439 -4.29 -7.74 9.47
CA MET A 439 -3.32 -8.62 8.84
C MET A 439 -2.19 -8.92 9.84
N ASN A 440 -2.35 -9.98 10.62
CA ASN A 440 -1.30 -10.41 11.55
C ASN A 440 -0.03 -10.79 10.75
N THR A 441 1.15 -10.83 11.39
CA THR A 441 2.49 -10.93 10.76
C THR A 441 2.78 -12.20 9.93
N GLY A 442 1.75 -12.95 9.54
CA GLY A 442 1.81 -14.06 8.61
C GLY A 442 1.54 -13.64 7.16
N HIS A 443 2.19 -14.32 6.21
CA HIS A 443 2.21 -13.98 4.78
C HIS A 443 0.87 -14.25 4.05
N ALA A 444 -0.21 -13.62 4.49
CA ALA A 444 -1.52 -13.72 3.87
C ALA A 444 -1.50 -13.12 2.46
N LYS A 445 -2.06 -13.85 1.50
CA LYS A 445 -2.06 -13.47 0.07
C LYS A 445 -3.48 -13.36 -0.45
N PHE A 446 -3.80 -12.23 -1.06
CA PHE A 446 -5.11 -11.95 -1.64
C PHE A 446 -4.96 -11.82 -3.16
N TYR A 447 -5.64 -12.70 -3.89
CA TYR A 447 -5.54 -12.79 -5.34
C TYR A 447 -6.88 -12.44 -5.98
N GLY A 448 -6.95 -11.33 -6.71
CA GLY A 448 -8.04 -11.02 -7.63
C GLY A 448 -7.84 -11.75 -8.97
N LYS A 449 -8.81 -12.57 -9.40
CA LYS A 449 -8.71 -13.39 -10.62
C LYS A 449 -9.94 -13.27 -11.50
N GLY A 450 -9.74 -13.50 -12.79
CA GLY A 450 -10.79 -13.55 -13.80
C GLY A 450 -11.21 -12.19 -14.32
N GLU A 451 -12.24 -12.18 -15.17
CA GLU A 451 -12.63 -11.02 -15.97
C GLU A 451 -13.21 -9.89 -15.10
N ASN A 452 -14.07 -10.23 -14.13
CA ASN A 452 -14.71 -9.26 -13.25
C ASN A 452 -13.82 -8.98 -12.03
N THR A 453 -13.50 -7.70 -11.81
CA THR A 453 -12.71 -7.22 -10.67
C THR A 453 -13.36 -7.60 -9.36
N SER A 454 -12.57 -8.20 -8.46
CA SER A 454 -13.00 -8.53 -7.10
C SER A 454 -12.67 -7.41 -6.12
N MET A 455 -13.26 -7.43 -4.92
CA MET A 455 -13.17 -6.33 -3.96
C MET A 455 -12.79 -6.78 -2.55
N ILE A 456 -11.94 -6.00 -1.89
CA ILE A 456 -11.79 -5.99 -0.43
C ILE A 456 -12.25 -4.62 0.04
N LYS A 457 -13.26 -4.59 0.91
CA LYS A 457 -13.83 -3.35 1.44
C LYS A 457 -13.70 -3.32 2.95
N SER A 458 -13.03 -2.29 3.48
CA SER A 458 -12.98 -2.05 4.91
C SER A 458 -12.61 -0.61 5.26
N PRO A 459 -13.26 0.02 6.26
CA PRO A 459 -12.87 1.34 6.72
C PRO A 459 -11.40 1.41 7.17
N VAL A 460 -10.89 0.33 7.79
CA VAL A 460 -9.55 0.28 8.37
C VAL A 460 -8.87 -1.05 8.04
N ILE A 461 -7.66 -0.99 7.47
CA ILE A 461 -6.81 -2.16 7.24
C ILE A 461 -5.45 -1.92 7.91
N THR A 462 -5.12 -2.71 8.92
CA THR A 462 -3.85 -2.62 9.66
C THR A 462 -3.09 -3.93 9.63
N GLY A 463 -1.80 -3.89 10.00
CA GLY A 463 -0.95 -5.07 10.07
C GLY A 463 0.21 -5.02 9.09
N GLN A 464 0.84 -6.17 8.84
CA GLN A 464 2.02 -6.25 7.98
C GLN A 464 2.29 -7.67 7.46
N GLY A 465 3.07 -7.77 6.38
CA GLY A 465 3.56 -9.02 5.79
C GLY A 465 2.67 -9.63 4.71
N PHE A 466 1.67 -8.91 4.20
CA PHE A 466 0.66 -9.43 3.27
C PHE A 466 0.84 -8.96 1.81
N THR A 467 0.05 -9.52 0.89
CA THR A 467 0.10 -9.21 -0.54
C THR A 467 -1.29 -9.05 -1.15
N TYR A 468 -1.47 -8.00 -1.94
CA TYR A 468 -2.55 -7.84 -2.91
C TYR A 468 -2.03 -8.07 -4.32
N ASP A 469 -2.70 -8.91 -5.09
CA ASP A 469 -2.26 -9.27 -6.43
C ASP A 469 -3.46 -9.47 -7.37
N GLY A 470 -3.38 -8.85 -8.56
CA GLY A 470 -4.26 -9.15 -9.68
C GLY A 470 -5.46 -8.21 -9.79
N ASN A 471 -6.55 -8.72 -10.34
CA ASN A 471 -7.78 -7.95 -10.63
C ASN A 471 -8.58 -7.65 -9.35
N LEU A 472 -8.03 -6.78 -8.51
CA LEU A 472 -8.50 -6.52 -7.15
C LEU A 472 -8.56 -5.02 -6.85
N VAL A 473 -9.72 -4.57 -6.36
CA VAL A 473 -9.86 -3.23 -5.76
C VAL A 473 -9.86 -3.33 -4.24
N ILE A 474 -9.10 -2.45 -3.59
CA ILE A 474 -9.10 -2.24 -2.15
C ILE A 474 -9.81 -0.93 -1.88
N GLU A 475 -10.98 -1.00 -1.25
CA GLU A 475 -11.79 0.14 -0.87
C GLU A 475 -11.59 0.40 0.63
N CYS A 476 -10.84 1.45 0.97
CA CYS A 476 -10.38 1.71 2.33
C CYS A 476 -10.04 3.19 2.56
N ASP A 477 -10.45 3.73 3.72
CA ASP A 477 -10.13 5.11 4.13
C ASP A 477 -8.84 5.19 4.95
N ASN A 478 -8.52 4.14 5.71
CA ASN A 478 -7.33 4.09 6.56
C ASN A 478 -6.59 2.76 6.37
N HIS A 479 -5.64 2.77 5.44
CA HIS A 479 -4.76 1.64 5.17
C HIS A 479 -3.40 1.86 5.83
N VAL A 480 -2.72 0.77 6.21
CA VAL A 480 -1.34 0.83 6.70
C VAL A 480 -0.42 1.53 5.69
N GLU A 481 0.33 2.54 6.14
CA GLU A 481 1.31 3.25 5.32
C GLU A 481 2.48 2.35 4.95
N LYS A 482 3.04 2.56 3.75
CA LYS A 482 4.24 1.83 3.32
C LYS A 482 5.44 2.25 4.16
N SER A 483 6.14 1.29 4.78
CA SER A 483 7.29 1.60 5.62
C SER A 483 8.46 2.08 4.77
N PRO A 484 9.18 3.14 5.20
CA PRO A 484 10.37 3.63 4.49
C PRO A 484 11.59 2.71 4.68
N TYR A 485 11.57 1.82 5.67
CA TYR A 485 12.74 1.01 6.05
C TYR A 485 12.68 -0.44 5.56
N TRP A 486 11.50 -0.95 5.24
CA TRP A 486 11.29 -2.33 4.82
C TRP A 486 9.93 -2.50 4.14
N ASN A 487 9.73 -3.57 3.37
CA ASN A 487 8.46 -3.79 2.68
C ASN A 487 7.43 -4.45 3.61
N ASN A 488 6.52 -3.63 4.16
CA ASN A 488 5.47 -4.10 5.07
C ASN A 488 4.26 -4.71 4.37
N PHE A 489 4.04 -4.47 3.08
CA PHE A 489 3.10 -5.21 2.24
C PHE A 489 3.47 -5.05 0.76
N TYR A 490 2.87 -5.87 -0.10
CA TYR A 490 3.10 -5.86 -1.54
C TYR A 490 1.79 -5.64 -2.30
N VAL A 491 1.87 -4.86 -3.39
CA VAL A 491 0.77 -4.62 -4.33
C VAL A 491 1.30 -4.96 -5.71
N GLN A 492 0.62 -5.87 -6.41
CA GLN A 492 1.13 -6.48 -7.63
C GLN A 492 0.04 -6.59 -8.70
N ASN A 493 0.48 -6.61 -9.96
CA ASN A 493 -0.33 -6.95 -11.12
C ASN A 493 -1.67 -6.18 -11.20
N GLY A 494 -1.66 -4.87 -10.98
CA GLY A 494 -2.84 -4.03 -11.25
C GLY A 494 -3.88 -3.94 -10.12
N ALA A 495 -3.59 -4.48 -8.93
CA ALA A 495 -4.39 -4.18 -7.75
C ALA A 495 -4.27 -2.68 -7.40
N TYR A 496 -5.37 -2.06 -7.00
CA TYR A 496 -5.43 -0.62 -6.72
C TYR A 496 -6.32 -0.26 -5.54
N PHE A 497 -6.15 0.96 -5.04
CA PHE A 497 -6.83 1.51 -3.87
C PHE A 497 -7.78 2.64 -4.27
N THR A 498 -8.84 2.80 -3.49
CA THR A 498 -9.77 3.94 -3.57
C THR A 498 -10.46 4.14 -2.21
N LYS A 499 -11.04 5.32 -1.99
CA LYS A 499 -11.75 5.64 -0.74
C LYS A 499 -13.07 4.86 -0.65
N MET A 500 -13.58 4.73 0.58
CA MET A 500 -14.89 4.11 0.82
C MET A 500 -15.99 4.81 0.01
N GLY A 501 -16.71 4.02 -0.79
CA GLY A 501 -17.79 4.48 -1.67
C GLY A 501 -17.35 4.87 -3.09
N GLU A 502 -16.05 5.01 -3.37
CA GLU A 502 -15.56 5.60 -4.62
C GLU A 502 -15.25 4.58 -5.73
N SER A 503 -15.21 3.29 -5.39
CA SER A 503 -14.92 2.24 -6.37
C SER A 503 -16.00 2.11 -7.43
N LYS A 504 -15.63 2.14 -8.72
CA LYS A 504 -16.51 1.85 -9.86
C LYS A 504 -17.00 0.39 -9.94
N VAL A 505 -16.42 -0.52 -9.15
CA VAL A 505 -16.65 -1.96 -9.28
C VAL A 505 -18.02 -2.35 -8.73
N THR A 506 -18.88 -2.89 -9.58
CA THR A 506 -20.12 -3.54 -9.17
C THR A 506 -19.85 -4.97 -8.70
N ILE A 507 -20.43 -5.36 -7.56
CA ILE A 507 -20.37 -6.73 -7.06
C ILE A 507 -21.78 -7.27 -6.94
N GLU A 508 -22.04 -8.39 -7.60
CA GLU A 508 -23.28 -9.18 -7.49
C GLU A 508 -22.93 -10.63 -7.22
N VAL A 509 -23.65 -11.22 -6.27
CA VAL A 509 -23.51 -12.63 -5.88
C VAL A 509 -24.89 -13.29 -5.86
N CYS A 510 -24.95 -14.60 -5.57
CA CYS A 510 -26.19 -15.38 -5.42
C CYS A 510 -27.31 -14.72 -4.57
N THR A 511 -26.96 -13.89 -3.58
CA THR A 511 -27.89 -13.18 -2.68
C THR A 511 -28.11 -11.73 -3.10
N GLY A 512 -27.92 -11.45 -4.39
CA GLY A 512 -28.10 -10.15 -5.03
C GLY A 512 -26.88 -9.24 -4.98
N LYS A 513 -27.09 -7.99 -5.38
CA LYS A 513 -26.07 -6.94 -5.48
C LYS A 513 -25.52 -6.56 -4.10
N LYS A 514 -24.19 -6.58 -3.94
CA LYS A 514 -23.48 -6.24 -2.69
C LYS A 514 -22.71 -4.92 -2.77
N ASN A 515 -22.25 -4.53 -3.95
CA ASN A 515 -21.69 -3.20 -4.18
C ASN A 515 -22.27 -2.61 -5.46
N ASN A 516 -22.75 -1.36 -5.39
CA ASN A 516 -23.37 -0.72 -6.54
C ASN A 516 -22.38 -0.25 -7.59
N GLY A 517 -21.14 0.05 -7.17
CA GLY A 517 -20.17 0.80 -7.97
C GLY A 517 -20.50 2.29 -7.96
N ASN A 518 -19.47 3.14 -7.97
CA ASN A 518 -19.58 4.55 -8.24
C ASN A 518 -19.76 4.76 -9.75
N GLU A 519 -20.92 5.29 -10.15
CA GLU A 519 -21.25 5.58 -11.54
C GLU A 519 -20.39 6.73 -12.10
N GLY A 520 -19.93 7.63 -11.22
CA GLY A 520 -19.23 8.87 -11.57
C GLY A 520 -20.14 9.91 -12.21
N GLY A 521 -19.54 10.97 -12.73
CA GLY A 521 -20.23 11.99 -13.53
C GLY A 521 -20.37 11.61 -15.01
N ASP A 522 -20.91 12.54 -15.79
CA ASP A 522 -20.80 12.47 -17.25
C ASP A 522 -19.32 12.51 -17.66
N PRO A 523 -18.86 11.67 -18.61
CA PRO A 523 -17.48 11.71 -19.08
C PRO A 523 -17.07 13.09 -19.61
N GLU A 524 -15.98 13.64 -19.08
CA GLU A 524 -15.36 14.86 -19.56
C GLU A 524 -13.83 14.73 -19.64
N ASP A 525 -13.21 15.54 -20.50
CA ASP A 525 -11.75 15.68 -20.49
C ASP A 525 -11.30 16.41 -19.20
N PRO A 526 -10.08 16.12 -18.70
CA PRO A 526 -9.50 16.88 -17.61
C PRO A 526 -9.48 18.38 -17.91
N LYS A 527 -9.69 19.19 -16.87
CA LYS A 527 -9.71 20.66 -16.99
C LYS A 527 -8.28 21.18 -17.15
N PHE A 528 -8.01 21.79 -18.30
CA PHE A 528 -6.71 22.38 -18.60
C PHE A 528 -6.62 23.86 -18.15
N PRO A 529 -5.42 24.34 -17.78
CA PRO A 529 -4.17 23.58 -17.70
C PRO A 529 -4.15 22.59 -16.54
N ILE A 530 -3.47 21.45 -16.72
CA ILE A 530 -3.15 20.54 -15.62
C ILE A 530 -2.05 21.20 -14.79
N ILE A 531 -2.26 21.29 -13.48
CA ILE A 531 -1.31 21.89 -12.56
C ILE A 531 -0.47 20.78 -11.92
N MET A 532 0.84 20.81 -12.16
CA MET A 532 1.81 20.06 -11.38
C MET A 532 2.39 21.00 -10.33
N ASP A 533 2.24 20.66 -9.05
CA ASP A 533 2.70 21.48 -7.93
C ASP A 533 3.55 20.62 -6.97
N ASP A 534 4.87 20.84 -7.01
CA ASP A 534 5.84 20.19 -6.12
C ASP A 534 6.28 21.18 -5.04
N ASN A 535 5.73 21.00 -3.84
CA ASN A 535 5.97 21.83 -2.66
C ASN A 535 7.05 21.25 -1.73
N ARG A 536 7.86 20.31 -2.24
CA ARG A 536 9.03 19.81 -1.50
C ARG A 536 10.13 20.86 -1.46
N ASN A 537 10.78 20.95 -0.30
CA ASN A 537 11.93 21.83 -0.12
C ASN A 537 13.20 21.23 -0.73
N TYR A 538 13.98 22.07 -1.43
CA TYR A 538 15.33 21.75 -1.88
C TYR A 538 16.29 22.85 -1.44
N ALA A 539 17.21 22.51 -0.54
CA ALA A 539 18.21 23.44 -0.02
C ALA A 539 19.47 23.36 -0.89
N TYR A 540 19.84 24.49 -1.49
CA TYR A 540 21.08 24.70 -2.22
C TYR A 540 22.06 25.43 -1.30
N LEU A 541 23.21 24.82 -1.07
CA LEU A 541 24.22 25.25 -0.11
C LEU A 541 25.52 25.49 -0.87
N PHE A 542 26.17 26.62 -0.61
CA PHE A 542 27.39 27.01 -1.30
C PHE A 542 28.48 27.46 -0.33
N GLU A 543 29.71 27.25 -0.76
CA GLU A 543 30.95 27.86 -0.29
C GLU A 543 31.40 28.98 -1.27
N ASP A 544 32.07 30.02 -0.79
CA ASP A 544 32.44 31.22 -1.57
C ASP A 544 33.91 31.28 -2.01
N GLN A 545 34.72 30.31 -1.58
CA GLN A 545 36.18 30.36 -1.72
C GLN A 545 36.75 29.62 -2.93
N TRP A 546 35.92 28.93 -3.73
CA TRP A 546 36.36 28.24 -4.95
C TRP A 546 37.31 29.12 -5.78
N PRO A 547 38.45 28.64 -6.29
CA PRO A 547 38.92 27.25 -6.29
C PRO A 547 39.71 26.81 -5.04
N LEU A 548 39.73 27.61 -3.97
CA LEU A 548 40.34 27.26 -2.68
C LEU A 548 39.29 26.70 -1.72
N TYR A 549 39.73 25.93 -0.72
CA TYR A 549 38.88 25.58 0.42
C TYR A 549 38.82 26.71 1.45
N GLY A 550 37.63 26.86 2.06
CA GLY A 550 37.38 27.64 3.26
C GLY A 550 37.25 26.78 4.51
N ASP A 551 36.34 27.18 5.41
CA ASP A 551 35.99 26.46 6.64
C ASP A 551 34.98 25.32 6.44
N TYR A 552 34.31 25.28 5.27
CA TYR A 552 33.47 24.18 4.82
C TYR A 552 32.25 23.97 5.74
N ASP A 553 31.63 25.08 6.15
CA ASP A 553 30.40 25.10 6.94
C ASP A 553 29.13 25.07 6.06
N MET A 554 29.27 25.21 4.73
CA MET A 554 28.23 25.13 3.71
C MET A 554 27.10 26.14 3.93
N ASN A 555 27.42 27.33 4.43
CA ASN A 555 26.44 28.38 4.71
C ASN A 555 26.74 29.75 4.07
N ASP A 556 27.83 29.89 3.30
CA ASP A 556 28.22 31.15 2.67
C ASP A 556 27.08 31.75 1.83
N LEU A 557 26.29 30.87 1.18
CA LEU A 557 24.96 31.19 0.67
C LEU A 557 24.02 29.99 0.85
N VAL A 558 22.81 30.24 1.34
CA VAL A 558 21.74 29.24 1.46
C VAL A 558 20.48 29.69 0.72
N LEU A 559 20.07 28.92 -0.28
CA LEU A 559 18.81 29.11 -1.02
C LEU A 559 17.91 27.88 -0.81
N ILE A 560 16.62 28.09 -0.55
CA ILE A 560 15.67 26.99 -0.39
C ILE A 560 14.52 27.15 -1.38
N ILE A 561 14.44 26.28 -2.38
CA ILE A 561 13.25 26.21 -3.25
C ILE A 561 12.08 25.72 -2.39
N LYS A 562 10.96 26.44 -2.45
CA LYS A 562 9.73 26.19 -1.68
C LYS A 562 8.58 25.65 -2.53
N GLU A 563 8.51 26.09 -3.78
CA GLU A 563 7.42 25.74 -4.70
C GLU A 563 7.97 25.64 -6.11
N ARG A 564 7.64 24.56 -6.80
CA ARG A 564 7.90 24.35 -8.22
C ARG A 564 6.61 23.98 -8.92
N LYS A 565 6.01 24.96 -9.59
CA LYS A 565 4.68 24.84 -10.20
C LYS A 565 4.75 24.94 -11.71
N ILE A 566 4.08 24.02 -12.40
CA ILE A 566 4.07 23.92 -13.87
C ILE A 566 2.62 23.80 -14.34
N SER A 567 2.22 24.70 -15.24
CA SER A 567 0.93 24.61 -15.96
C SER A 567 1.16 23.84 -17.26
N ILE A 568 0.40 22.77 -17.45
CA ILE A 568 0.59 21.79 -18.54
C ILE A 568 -0.64 21.81 -19.46
N ASN A 569 -0.39 21.97 -20.75
CA ASN A 569 -1.44 22.02 -21.75
C ASN A 569 -1.92 20.62 -22.21
N LYS A 570 -2.91 20.60 -23.11
CA LYS A 570 -3.48 19.38 -23.69
C LYS A 570 -2.51 18.48 -24.44
N SER A 571 -1.38 19.01 -24.88
CA SER A 571 -0.32 18.25 -25.56
C SER A 571 0.76 17.76 -24.58
N ASN A 572 0.49 17.79 -23.27
CA ASN A 572 1.43 17.39 -22.22
C ASN A 572 2.73 18.21 -22.21
N LYS A 573 2.65 19.50 -22.58
CA LYS A 573 3.79 20.43 -22.59
C LYS A 573 3.58 21.56 -21.59
N ALA A 574 4.68 22.07 -21.03
CA ALA A 574 4.65 23.21 -20.12
C ALA A 574 4.35 24.49 -20.89
N GLU A 575 3.29 25.21 -20.48
CA GLU A 575 2.97 26.55 -20.99
C GLU A 575 3.34 27.67 -20.00
N GLU A 576 3.44 27.33 -18.71
CA GLU A 576 3.89 28.24 -17.66
C GLU A 576 4.71 27.50 -16.61
N PHE A 577 5.72 28.17 -16.07
CA PHE A 577 6.58 27.68 -14.99
C PHE A 577 6.76 28.76 -13.93
N THR A 578 6.39 28.45 -12.69
CA THR A 578 6.60 29.31 -11.53
C THR A 578 7.55 28.62 -10.56
N LEU A 579 8.54 29.37 -10.09
CA LEU A 579 9.47 28.94 -9.05
C LEU A 579 9.46 29.96 -7.92
N SER A 580 9.36 29.47 -6.69
CA SER A 580 9.50 30.28 -5.46
C SER A 580 10.61 29.70 -4.60
N LEU A 581 11.50 30.58 -4.13
CA LEU A 581 12.62 30.19 -3.26
C LEU A 581 12.89 31.26 -2.21
N ASP A 582 13.52 30.86 -1.12
CA ASP A 582 13.96 31.76 -0.05
C ASP A 582 15.48 31.89 -0.06
N LEU A 583 15.99 33.11 -0.20
CA LEU A 583 17.34 33.46 0.24
C LEU A 583 17.34 33.45 1.77
N SER A 584 17.91 32.38 2.33
CA SER A 584 17.78 32.03 3.74
C SER A 584 18.97 32.49 4.58
N ALA A 585 20.18 32.49 4.01
CA ALA A 585 21.39 32.96 4.68
C ALA A 585 22.45 33.47 3.69
N ALA A 586 23.34 34.32 4.20
CA ALA A 586 24.58 34.73 3.56
C ALA A 586 25.68 34.77 4.64
N GLY A 587 26.46 33.70 4.76
CA GLY A 587 27.61 33.58 5.69
C GLY A 587 28.87 34.31 5.20
N ALA A 588 28.92 34.67 3.92
CA ALA A 588 30.12 35.27 3.35
C ALA A 588 30.37 36.73 3.76
N THR A 589 31.63 37.14 3.77
CA THR A 589 32.03 38.57 3.86
C THR A 589 32.33 39.20 2.50
N LYS A 590 32.06 38.46 1.41
CA LYS A 590 32.20 38.92 0.03
C LYS A 590 30.83 39.24 -0.57
N SER A 591 30.84 40.02 -1.66
CA SER A 591 29.65 40.19 -2.49
C SER A 591 29.40 38.89 -3.27
N ILE A 592 28.23 38.30 -3.05
CA ILE A 592 27.74 37.08 -3.72
C ILE A 592 26.46 37.43 -4.49
N GLY A 593 26.42 37.13 -5.78
CA GLY A 593 25.18 37.11 -6.56
C GLY A 593 24.80 35.68 -6.94
N ALA A 594 23.54 35.48 -7.33
CA ALA A 594 23.02 34.17 -7.69
C ALA A 594 22.06 34.22 -8.89
N ALA A 595 22.03 33.13 -9.65
CA ALA A 595 21.12 32.93 -10.77
C ALA A 595 20.82 31.43 -10.96
N ILE A 596 19.82 31.14 -11.80
CA ILE A 596 19.46 29.77 -12.18
C ILE A 596 19.62 29.65 -13.69
N MET A 597 20.48 28.74 -14.15
CA MET A 597 20.49 28.30 -15.54
C MET A 597 19.49 27.14 -15.69
N LEU A 598 18.57 27.26 -16.64
CA LEU A 598 17.62 26.19 -16.96
C LEU A 598 18.27 25.27 -17.99
N ASP A 599 18.92 24.21 -17.54
CA ASP A 599 19.61 23.28 -18.42
C ASP A 599 18.59 22.64 -19.39
N GLY A 600 18.91 22.66 -20.68
CA GLY A 600 18.03 22.12 -21.72
C GLY A 600 16.95 23.10 -22.23
N VAL A 601 16.83 24.29 -21.64
CA VAL A 601 15.98 25.38 -22.16
C VAL A 601 16.86 26.42 -22.85
N PRO A 602 16.91 26.48 -24.20
CA PRO A 602 17.70 27.48 -24.91
C PRO A 602 17.24 28.90 -24.54
N ALA A 603 18.16 29.86 -24.46
CA ALA A 603 17.81 31.26 -24.19
C ALA A 603 16.78 31.82 -25.19
N SER A 604 16.82 31.34 -26.45
CA SER A 604 15.88 31.70 -27.50
C SER A 604 14.46 31.15 -27.32
N ALA A 605 14.25 30.18 -26.43
CA ALA A 605 12.92 29.66 -26.10
C ALA A 605 12.11 30.63 -25.22
N ILE A 606 12.78 31.54 -24.51
CA ILE A 606 12.15 32.58 -23.70
C ILE A 606 11.85 33.79 -24.58
N THR A 607 10.62 33.85 -25.10
CA THR A 607 10.17 34.88 -26.04
C THR A 607 9.34 35.99 -25.40
N GLN A 608 9.06 35.88 -24.10
CA GLN A 608 8.30 36.85 -23.32
C GLN A 608 9.10 37.26 -22.07
N PRO A 609 8.90 38.47 -21.54
CA PRO A 609 9.48 38.87 -20.27
C PRO A 609 9.10 37.93 -19.13
N VAL A 610 10.11 37.51 -18.37
CA VAL A 610 9.92 36.77 -17.12
C VAL A 610 9.27 37.69 -16.09
N GLU A 611 8.22 37.21 -15.43
CA GLU A 611 7.48 37.96 -14.41
C GLU A 611 8.11 37.71 -13.05
N PHE A 612 8.84 38.69 -12.52
CA PHE A 612 9.44 38.61 -11.17
C PHE A 612 8.56 39.28 -10.12
N SER A 613 8.52 38.71 -8.92
CA SER A 613 7.90 39.38 -7.77
C SER A 613 8.66 40.64 -7.32
N ASP A 614 9.99 40.67 -7.51
CA ASP A 614 10.85 41.80 -7.21
C ASP A 614 12.07 41.83 -8.15
N ASN A 615 11.96 42.57 -9.26
CA ASN A 615 13.08 42.70 -10.22
C ASN A 615 14.16 43.70 -9.79
N SER A 616 14.02 44.33 -8.62
CA SER A 616 15.00 45.31 -8.14
C SER A 616 16.28 44.67 -7.60
N LEU A 617 16.26 43.35 -7.40
CA LEU A 617 17.31 42.56 -6.76
C LEU A 617 18.50 42.24 -7.68
N PHE A 618 18.37 42.34 -9.00
CA PHE A 618 19.39 41.90 -9.97
C PHE A 618 19.84 43.00 -10.94
N LYS A 619 19.88 44.26 -10.48
CA LYS A 619 20.21 45.42 -11.34
C LYS A 619 21.61 45.35 -11.97
N GLY A 620 22.54 44.63 -11.35
CA GLY A 620 23.88 44.39 -11.85
C GLY A 620 23.96 43.36 -12.99
N PHE A 621 22.87 42.69 -13.36
CA PHE A 621 22.85 41.77 -14.50
C PHE A 621 22.64 42.48 -15.84
N ASN A 622 23.37 42.04 -16.86
CA ASN A 622 23.11 42.41 -18.24
C ASN A 622 22.00 41.52 -18.82
N VAL A 623 20.74 41.96 -18.65
CA VAL A 623 19.57 41.24 -19.15
C VAL A 623 19.06 41.77 -20.48
N ASN A 624 18.40 40.91 -21.26
CA ASN A 624 17.67 41.32 -22.48
C ASN A 624 16.27 41.87 -22.16
N SER A 625 15.49 42.19 -23.19
CA SER A 625 14.10 42.66 -23.03
C SER A 625 13.17 41.64 -22.38
N ASN A 626 13.54 40.35 -22.37
CA ASN A 626 12.79 39.27 -21.75
C ASN A 626 13.23 39.01 -20.30
N LEU A 627 14.11 39.86 -19.74
CA LEU A 627 14.61 39.79 -18.37
C LEU A 627 15.39 38.50 -18.05
N ILE A 628 16.02 37.89 -19.04
CA ILE A 628 17.02 36.83 -18.89
C ILE A 628 18.42 37.34 -19.26
N GLU A 629 19.48 36.71 -18.76
CA GLU A 629 20.85 37.16 -19.01
C GLU A 629 21.27 37.05 -20.49
N ASN A 630 21.90 38.10 -21.01
CA ASN A 630 22.44 38.15 -22.36
C ASN A 630 23.69 37.27 -22.52
N GLY A 631 23.92 36.78 -23.74
CA GLY A 631 25.17 36.10 -24.11
C GLY A 631 25.27 34.64 -23.67
N GLN A 632 24.17 34.06 -23.18
CA GLN A 632 24.07 32.66 -22.75
C GLN A 632 23.48 31.77 -23.85
N ASP A 633 23.83 30.48 -23.83
CA ASP A 633 23.23 29.48 -24.75
C ASP A 633 21.91 28.93 -24.17
N TYR A 634 21.85 28.71 -22.86
CA TYR A 634 20.65 28.36 -22.10
C TYR A 634 20.05 29.57 -21.40
N ALA A 635 18.76 29.51 -21.06
CA ALA A 635 18.10 30.58 -20.31
C ALA A 635 18.68 30.67 -18.90
N VAL A 636 19.23 31.84 -18.55
CA VAL A 636 19.72 32.15 -17.21
C VAL A 636 18.82 33.20 -16.59
N ILE A 637 18.19 32.84 -15.48
CA ILE A 637 17.24 33.66 -14.71
C ILE A 637 17.99 34.29 -13.52
N PRO A 638 18.21 35.61 -13.51
CA PRO A 638 18.85 36.28 -12.38
C PRO A 638 17.99 36.22 -11.12
N LEU A 639 18.59 35.97 -9.95
CA LEU A 639 17.89 36.04 -8.66
C LEU A 639 18.23 37.34 -7.94
N PHE A 640 19.52 37.59 -7.71
CA PHE A 640 20.05 38.80 -7.13
C PHE A 640 21.52 39.00 -7.48
N ASP A 641 21.96 40.25 -7.56
CA ASP A 641 23.38 40.59 -7.79
C ASP A 641 24.20 40.72 -6.49
N ASP A 642 23.52 40.84 -5.35
CA ASP A 642 24.12 40.99 -4.02
C ASP A 642 23.20 40.43 -2.92
N ALA A 643 23.60 39.29 -2.34
CA ALA A 643 22.85 38.58 -1.30
C ALA A 643 22.60 39.44 -0.05
N HIS A 644 23.60 40.23 0.37
CA HIS A 644 23.49 41.06 1.57
C HIS A 644 22.44 42.16 1.37
N LYS A 645 22.47 42.82 0.21
CA LYS A 645 21.46 43.82 -0.15
C LYS A 645 20.08 43.21 -0.30
N ALA A 646 19.98 42.02 -0.90
CA ALA A 646 18.70 41.30 -1.02
C ALA A 646 18.10 40.97 0.36
N LEU A 647 18.94 40.71 1.37
CA LEU A 647 18.57 40.54 2.78
C LEU A 647 18.44 41.86 3.56
N GLY A 648 18.56 43.01 2.90
CA GLY A 648 18.37 44.33 3.48
C GLY A 648 19.55 44.88 4.26
N ARG A 649 20.78 44.43 3.97
CA ARG A 649 22.03 44.88 4.60
C ARG A 649 22.96 45.53 3.58
N ASP A 650 23.57 46.66 3.98
CA ASP A 650 24.55 47.39 3.17
C ASP A 650 26.01 47.02 3.49
N ARG A 651 26.21 46.08 4.43
CA ARG A 651 27.52 45.60 4.87
C ARG A 651 27.64 44.11 4.58
N TYR A 652 28.86 43.69 4.24
CA TYR A 652 29.21 42.29 4.06
C TYR A 652 29.56 41.66 5.42
N GLU A 653 28.53 41.46 6.23
CA GLU A 653 28.56 40.79 7.53
C GLU A 653 27.69 39.54 7.48
N GLN A 654 28.03 38.51 8.25
CA GLN A 654 27.26 37.27 8.34
C GLN A 654 25.79 37.49 8.68
N ILE A 655 24.89 36.98 7.83
CA ILE A 655 23.44 37.04 8.01
C ILE A 655 22.89 35.61 8.11
N ASN A 656 22.19 35.34 9.22
CA ASN A 656 21.53 34.07 9.50
C ASN A 656 22.48 32.86 9.60
N THR A 657 23.75 33.06 9.94
CA THR A 657 24.72 31.98 10.22
C THR A 657 25.28 32.05 11.64
N ILE A 658 25.15 33.18 12.34
CA ILE A 658 25.57 33.36 13.74
C ILE A 658 24.35 33.43 14.65
N ALA A 659 24.27 32.57 15.68
CA ALA A 659 23.14 32.56 16.61
C ALA A 659 22.99 33.89 17.38
N GLY A 660 21.79 34.50 17.31
CA GLY A 660 21.46 35.73 18.03
C GLY A 660 22.17 37.01 17.51
N HIS A 661 22.82 36.94 16.35
CA HIS A 661 23.53 38.08 15.78
C HIS A 661 22.57 39.17 15.30
N SER A 662 22.93 40.44 15.47
CA SER A 662 22.05 41.58 15.14
C SER A 662 21.78 41.75 13.64
N ALA A 663 22.64 41.16 12.80
CA ALA A 663 22.46 41.17 11.34
C ALA A 663 21.41 40.18 10.86
N ASN A 664 21.07 39.17 11.66
CA ASN A 664 20.06 38.16 11.31
C ASN A 664 18.72 38.82 10.98
N THR A 665 18.01 38.22 10.03
CA THR A 665 16.78 38.75 9.44
C THR A 665 15.89 37.61 8.95
N SER A 666 14.64 37.92 8.60
CA SER A 666 13.76 36.92 7.96
C SER A 666 14.27 36.60 6.55
N PRO A 667 14.14 35.34 6.07
CA PRO A 667 14.47 35.00 4.70
C PRO A 667 13.77 35.90 3.69
N LYS A 668 14.46 36.21 2.58
CA LYS A 668 13.88 36.97 1.46
C LYS A 668 13.32 35.97 0.45
N ASN A 669 12.00 35.94 0.32
CA ASN A 669 11.34 35.19 -0.75
C ASN A 669 11.60 35.87 -2.10
N ILE A 670 11.94 35.07 -3.09
CA ILE A 670 12.17 35.44 -4.48
C ILE A 670 11.36 34.47 -5.34
N SER A 671 10.54 35.02 -6.22
CA SER A 671 9.71 34.22 -7.11
C SER A 671 9.64 34.81 -8.50
N PHE A 672 9.55 33.92 -9.50
CA PHE A 672 9.40 34.31 -10.89
C PHE A 672 8.48 33.35 -11.63
N THR A 673 7.87 33.84 -12.70
CA THR A 673 7.03 33.07 -13.62
C THR A 673 7.49 33.26 -15.05
N ILE A 674 7.66 32.14 -15.77
CA ILE A 674 8.00 32.09 -17.18
C ILE A 674 6.78 31.59 -17.96
N LYS A 675 6.33 32.37 -18.94
CA LYS A 675 5.28 31.97 -19.88
C LYS A 675 5.90 31.58 -21.22
N PHE A 676 5.62 30.36 -21.67
CA PHE A 676 6.17 29.82 -22.91
C PHE A 676 5.18 30.04 -24.06
N SER A 677 5.50 30.98 -24.97
CA SER A 677 4.70 31.13 -26.21
C SER A 677 4.75 29.88 -27.08
N ASN A 678 5.87 29.15 -27.03
CA ASN A 678 6.02 27.82 -27.61
C ASN A 678 6.21 26.82 -26.46
N PRO A 679 5.20 26.01 -26.10
CA PRO A 679 5.29 25.08 -24.98
C PRO A 679 6.46 24.11 -25.10
N ILE A 680 7.16 23.88 -23.99
CA ILE A 680 8.36 23.02 -23.92
C ILE A 680 8.04 21.69 -23.21
N SER A 681 8.97 20.73 -23.26
CA SER A 681 8.84 19.51 -22.46
C SER A 681 8.90 19.86 -20.97
N VAL A 682 7.97 19.30 -20.19
CA VAL A 682 7.93 19.49 -18.73
C VAL A 682 9.19 18.90 -18.08
N ASP A 683 9.81 17.89 -18.68
CA ASP A 683 11.03 17.26 -18.15
C ASP A 683 12.27 18.17 -18.26
N GLU A 684 12.21 19.30 -18.99
CA GLU A 684 13.26 20.35 -18.95
C GLU A 684 13.19 21.22 -17.69
N LEU A 685 12.09 21.12 -16.93
CA LEU A 685 11.84 21.90 -15.71
C LEU A 685 11.92 21.02 -14.44
N ASN A 686 12.52 19.84 -14.55
CA ASN A 686 12.79 18.97 -13.40
C ASN A 686 13.83 19.65 -12.48
N ILE A 687 13.73 19.40 -11.17
CA ILE A 687 14.65 19.93 -10.16
C ILE A 687 16.12 19.65 -10.47
N ASN A 688 16.44 18.51 -11.08
CA ASN A 688 17.79 18.12 -11.47
C ASN A 688 18.34 18.86 -12.72
N LYS A 689 17.54 19.74 -13.33
CA LYS A 689 17.93 20.64 -14.43
C LYS A 689 17.89 22.12 -14.01
N LEU A 690 17.55 22.39 -12.76
CA LEU A 690 17.66 23.74 -12.18
C LEU A 690 19.09 23.93 -11.68
N ASN A 691 19.95 24.37 -12.59
CA ASN A 691 21.36 24.64 -12.33
C ASN A 691 21.49 25.99 -11.60
N VAL A 692 21.29 25.95 -10.28
CA VAL A 692 21.52 27.11 -9.41
C VAL A 692 23.02 27.31 -9.25
N PHE A 693 23.46 28.55 -9.40
CA PHE A 693 24.85 28.91 -9.21
C PHE A 693 24.98 30.28 -8.55
N ILE A 694 26.15 30.49 -7.94
CA ILE A 694 26.55 31.76 -7.36
C ILE A 694 27.74 32.32 -8.14
N PHE A 695 27.98 33.62 -8.03
CA PHE A 695 29.24 34.23 -8.44
C PHE A 695 29.76 35.16 -7.37
N VAL A 696 31.07 35.16 -7.22
CA VAL A 696 31.77 35.97 -6.22
C VAL A 696 32.55 37.09 -6.89
N GLU A 697 32.87 38.13 -6.12
CA GLU A 697 33.65 39.30 -6.56
C GLU A 697 32.93 40.19 -7.61
N GLY A 698 31.62 40.02 -7.75
CA GLY A 698 30.72 40.84 -8.56
C GLY A 698 30.53 40.35 -10.01
N ASN A 699 29.53 40.92 -10.69
CA ASN A 699 29.12 40.51 -12.04
C ASN A 699 30.04 41.11 -13.13
N ARG A 700 31.15 40.42 -13.43
CA ARG A 700 32.19 40.86 -14.40
C ARG A 700 32.24 39.91 -15.61
N ASN A 701 32.88 40.31 -16.71
CA ASN A 701 33.20 39.36 -17.78
C ASN A 701 34.24 38.33 -17.27
N GLN A 702 34.10 37.05 -17.67
CA GLN A 702 34.82 35.92 -17.05
C GLN A 702 34.50 35.81 -15.55
N ARG A 703 33.24 35.48 -15.23
CA ARG A 703 32.78 35.39 -13.85
C ARG A 703 33.39 34.22 -13.11
N LYS A 704 33.73 34.45 -11.85
CA LYS A 704 34.07 33.41 -10.90
C LYS A 704 32.77 32.78 -10.38
N GLU A 705 32.22 31.87 -11.16
CA GLU A 705 30.97 31.14 -10.88
C GLU A 705 31.26 29.88 -10.06
N ILE A 706 30.34 29.52 -9.19
CA ILE A 706 30.37 28.30 -8.37
C ILE A 706 28.99 27.65 -8.53
N HIS A 707 28.96 26.44 -9.10
CA HIS A 707 27.73 25.69 -9.32
C HIS A 707 27.64 24.53 -8.34
N ILE A 708 26.46 23.91 -8.27
CA ILE A 708 26.33 22.58 -7.69
C ILE A 708 27.28 21.63 -8.41
N VAL A 709 27.99 20.80 -7.65
CA VAL A 709 28.99 19.86 -8.18
C VAL A 709 28.42 19.02 -9.34
N GLY A 710 29.20 18.90 -10.41
CA GLY A 710 28.81 18.17 -11.62
C GLY A 710 27.99 18.98 -12.64
N TYR A 711 27.38 20.11 -12.25
CA TYR A 711 26.68 20.98 -13.20
C TYR A 711 27.65 21.78 -14.06
N GLN A 712 27.27 22.00 -15.31
CA GLN A 712 28.11 22.73 -16.26
C GLN A 712 28.17 24.24 -15.92
N PRO A 713 29.33 24.89 -16.12
CA PRO A 713 29.44 26.35 -16.05
C PRO A 713 28.49 27.04 -17.03
N THR A 714 28.11 28.30 -16.74
CA THR A 714 27.49 29.12 -17.79
C THR A 714 28.52 29.55 -18.85
N LYS A 715 28.05 30.11 -19.96
CA LYS A 715 28.95 30.60 -21.03
C LYS A 715 29.83 31.79 -20.60
N LEU A 716 29.42 32.49 -19.54
CA LEU A 716 30.14 33.64 -19.00
C LEU A 716 31.10 33.28 -17.86
N ALA A 717 31.12 32.00 -17.44
CA ALA A 717 32.05 31.50 -16.43
C ALA A 717 33.51 31.62 -16.88
N ASN A 718 34.40 31.90 -15.94
CA ASN A 718 35.84 31.85 -16.15
C ASN A 718 36.35 30.41 -16.04
N THR A 719 36.32 29.67 -17.14
CA THR A 719 36.85 28.30 -17.18
C THR A 719 38.38 28.23 -17.16
N ASP A 720 39.10 29.35 -17.24
CA ASP A 720 40.57 29.37 -17.16
C ASP A 720 41.07 29.04 -15.74
N LEU A 721 40.19 29.12 -14.73
CA LEU A 721 40.47 28.74 -13.34
C LEU A 721 40.38 27.23 -13.10
N PHE A 722 39.83 26.45 -14.05
CA PHE A 722 39.59 25.02 -13.87
C PHE A 722 40.91 24.24 -13.78
N GLY A 723 41.00 23.37 -12.77
CA GLY A 723 42.20 22.57 -12.46
C GLY A 723 43.29 23.32 -11.68
N GLY A 724 43.07 24.60 -11.37
CA GLY A 724 43.96 25.42 -10.54
C GLY A 724 43.61 25.32 -9.05
N ASN A 725 44.56 25.65 -8.18
CA ASN A 725 44.42 25.60 -6.73
C ASN A 725 43.91 24.22 -6.27
N ASN A 726 42.88 24.14 -5.43
CA ASN A 726 42.31 22.86 -4.99
C ASN A 726 41.31 22.26 -6.00
N ASP A 727 40.94 22.96 -7.07
CA ASP A 727 39.96 22.52 -8.06
C ASP A 727 40.50 21.43 -9.00
N ASP A 728 39.64 20.47 -9.34
CA ASP A 728 39.90 19.41 -10.32
C ASP A 728 38.87 19.44 -11.47
N SER A 729 38.27 20.61 -11.73
CA SER A 729 37.34 20.80 -12.84
C SER A 729 38.06 20.70 -14.19
N SER A 730 37.32 20.27 -15.21
CA SER A 730 37.80 20.15 -16.58
C SER A 730 36.63 20.03 -17.54
N THR A 731 36.59 20.95 -18.50
CA THR A 731 35.59 20.93 -19.58
C THR A 731 35.71 19.68 -20.45
N SER A 732 36.94 19.18 -20.69
CA SER A 732 37.18 17.98 -21.48
C SER A 732 36.78 16.69 -20.76
N ARG A 733 36.98 16.61 -19.44
CA ARG A 733 36.52 15.48 -18.61
C ARG A 733 35.04 15.57 -18.22
N LYS A 734 34.37 16.69 -18.50
CA LYS A 734 33.02 17.01 -18.01
C LYS A 734 32.89 16.84 -16.50
N ARG A 735 33.90 17.31 -15.79
CA ARG A 735 34.01 17.25 -14.33
C ARG A 735 34.03 18.71 -13.87
N TYR A 736 33.11 19.10 -13.00
CA TYR A 736 32.87 20.52 -12.71
C TYR A 736 32.65 20.73 -11.22
N TYR A 737 33.25 21.79 -10.69
CA TYR A 737 33.10 22.32 -9.34
C TYR A 737 33.35 21.25 -8.25
N ILE A 738 34.39 20.46 -8.47
CA ILE A 738 34.84 19.41 -7.56
C ILE A 738 36.35 19.51 -7.38
N SER A 739 36.81 19.31 -6.16
CA SER A 739 38.22 19.46 -5.81
C SER A 739 39.05 18.22 -6.13
N LYS A 740 40.38 18.37 -5.98
CA LYS A 740 41.36 17.28 -6.06
C LYS A 740 41.18 16.21 -4.97
N ASP A 741 40.52 16.56 -3.86
CA ASP A 741 40.12 15.62 -2.79
C ASP A 741 38.67 15.12 -2.93
N ASN A 742 38.03 15.37 -4.10
CA ASN A 742 36.66 14.99 -4.41
C ASN A 742 35.58 15.69 -3.53
N LEU A 743 35.87 16.89 -3.03
CA LEU A 743 34.94 17.74 -2.26
C LEU A 743 34.19 18.72 -3.17
N ALA A 744 32.95 19.02 -2.81
CA ALA A 744 32.08 19.95 -3.53
C ALA A 744 32.12 21.36 -2.92
N TRP A 745 31.94 22.40 -3.73
CA TRP A 745 31.66 23.76 -3.25
C TRP A 745 30.19 24.14 -3.29
N GLY A 746 29.35 23.33 -3.95
CA GLY A 746 27.92 23.51 -4.00
C GLY A 746 27.21 22.17 -3.94
N ILE A 747 26.24 22.02 -3.04
CA ILE A 747 25.43 20.79 -2.89
C ILE A 747 23.93 21.12 -2.79
N MET A 748 23.08 20.16 -3.15
CA MET A 748 21.62 20.28 -3.05
C MET A 748 21.05 19.14 -2.20
N VAL A 749 20.29 19.49 -1.15
CA VAL A 749 19.72 18.55 -0.18
C VAL A 749 18.18 18.60 -0.19
N PRO A 750 17.46 17.48 -0.41
CA PRO A 750 15.99 17.45 -0.52
C PRO A 750 15.30 17.31 0.84
N THR A 751 15.20 18.41 1.62
CA THR A 751 14.42 18.46 2.88
C THR A 751 14.37 19.90 3.45
N ASP A 752 13.71 20.09 4.59
CA ASP A 752 13.95 21.22 5.50
C ASP A 752 15.34 21.10 6.18
N PHE A 753 16.39 21.41 5.44
CA PHE A 753 17.79 21.36 5.89
C PHE A 753 18.11 22.48 6.89
N LYS A 754 18.97 22.20 7.88
CA LYS A 754 19.42 23.18 8.89
C LYS A 754 20.91 23.44 8.71
N TRP A 755 21.26 24.55 8.06
CA TRP A 755 22.65 24.83 7.76
C TRP A 755 23.48 25.04 9.05
N PRO A 756 24.76 24.60 9.07
CA PRO A 756 25.66 24.84 10.18
C PRO A 756 25.80 26.32 10.54
N LEU A 757 26.11 26.60 11.80
CA LEU A 757 26.51 27.94 12.23
C LEU A 757 27.85 28.33 11.60
N GLU A 758 28.10 29.63 11.50
CA GLU A 758 29.36 30.19 10.96
C GLU A 758 30.59 29.53 11.57
N TYR A 759 31.56 29.17 10.73
CA TYR A 759 32.82 28.48 11.07
C TYR A 759 32.64 27.05 11.61
N VAL A 760 31.41 26.54 11.72
CA VAL A 760 31.14 25.18 12.15
C VAL A 760 31.12 24.27 10.94
N ASN A 761 32.27 23.66 10.65
CA ASN A 761 32.42 22.69 9.57
C ASN A 761 31.26 21.66 9.55
N ILE A 762 30.72 21.37 8.36
CA ILE A 762 29.53 20.55 8.17
C ILE A 762 29.60 19.19 8.87
N LYS A 763 30.78 18.53 8.91
CA LYS A 763 30.93 17.22 9.58
C LYS A 763 30.77 17.30 11.10
N SER A 764 31.00 18.48 11.66
CA SER A 764 30.83 18.76 13.09
C SER A 764 29.35 18.97 13.44
N ALA A 765 28.55 19.54 12.54
CA ALA A 765 27.12 19.69 12.70
C ALA A 765 26.37 18.39 12.36
N TYR A 766 26.86 17.65 11.36
CA TYR A 766 26.27 16.43 10.81
C TYR A 766 27.22 15.25 10.94
N SER A 767 27.08 14.50 12.03
CA SER A 767 28.01 13.41 12.39
C SER A 767 28.06 12.26 11.38
N LEU A 768 27.04 12.09 10.55
CA LEU A 768 26.97 11.04 9.52
C LEU A 768 27.58 11.47 8.17
N PHE A 769 27.83 12.77 7.96
CA PHE A 769 28.28 13.31 6.68
C PHE A 769 29.62 12.71 6.23
N GLU A 770 30.62 12.68 7.12
CA GLU A 770 31.96 12.14 6.81
C GLU A 770 31.90 10.68 6.35
N SER A 771 31.09 9.86 7.00
CA SER A 771 30.91 8.45 6.62
C SER A 771 30.13 8.27 5.30
N TRP A 772 29.25 9.21 4.96
CA TRP A 772 28.55 9.22 3.66
C TRP A 772 29.54 9.57 2.54
N VAL A 773 30.30 10.66 2.70
CA VAL A 773 31.33 11.09 1.74
C VAL A 773 32.38 10.00 1.51
N THR A 774 32.98 9.47 2.58
CA THR A 774 34.04 8.44 2.46
C THR A 774 33.54 7.10 1.92
N SER A 775 32.22 6.87 1.90
CA SER A 775 31.61 5.69 1.28
C SER A 775 31.26 5.87 -0.19
N GLY A 776 31.52 7.04 -0.78
CA GLY A 776 31.06 7.36 -2.14
C GLY A 776 29.54 7.54 -2.22
N GLY A 777 28.89 7.85 -1.10
CA GLY A 777 27.45 8.08 -1.02
C GLY A 777 26.60 6.84 -0.73
N THR A 778 27.18 5.65 -0.54
CA THR A 778 26.43 4.39 -0.36
C THR A 778 26.05 4.06 1.08
N LYS A 779 26.52 4.83 2.06
CA LYS A 779 26.17 4.69 3.49
C LYS A 779 25.62 5.99 4.00
N ASN A 780 24.66 5.92 4.94
CA ASN A 780 24.04 7.11 5.54
C ASN A 780 23.46 8.06 4.48
N GLU A 781 22.72 7.49 3.53
CA GLU A 781 22.11 8.18 2.38
C GLU A 781 21.17 9.35 2.77
N GLU A 782 20.77 9.44 4.05
CA GLU A 782 19.97 10.53 4.60
C GLU A 782 20.70 11.25 5.75
N TRP A 783 22.02 11.41 5.66
CA TRP A 783 22.88 11.98 6.70
C TRP A 783 22.35 13.31 7.26
N TRP A 784 21.66 14.11 6.43
CA TRP A 784 21.09 15.40 6.80
C TRP A 784 19.94 15.33 7.81
N LYS A 785 19.40 14.14 8.09
CA LYS A 785 18.36 13.97 9.13
C LYS A 785 18.96 13.90 10.55
N THR A 786 20.27 13.70 10.69
CA THR A 786 20.94 13.55 11.99
C THR A 786 21.94 14.68 12.21
N PHE A 787 21.59 15.63 13.07
CA PHE A 787 22.41 16.82 13.34
C PHE A 787 22.44 17.23 14.82
N ASP A 788 23.50 17.94 15.21
CA ASP A 788 23.60 18.60 16.50
C ASP A 788 22.87 19.95 16.48
N SER A 789 21.72 20.01 17.17
CA SER A 789 20.90 21.21 17.23
C SER A 789 21.58 22.45 17.83
N SER A 790 22.72 22.30 18.50
CA SER A 790 23.52 23.42 19.03
C SER A 790 24.49 24.01 18.00
N ARG A 791 24.68 23.33 16.87
CA ARG A 791 25.66 23.63 15.82
C ARG A 791 25.05 24.06 14.50
N VAL A 792 23.73 24.11 14.41
CA VAL A 792 22.98 24.54 13.23
C VAL A 792 22.18 25.80 13.54
N TYR A 793 21.92 26.58 12.50
CA TYR A 793 21.04 27.74 12.58
C TYR A 793 19.57 27.30 12.72
N LYS A 794 18.81 28.01 13.56
CA LYS A 794 17.43 27.64 13.93
C LYS A 794 16.40 28.62 13.39
#